data_AF-A0A6N3CEN8-F1
#
_entry.id   AF-A0A6N3CEN8-F1
#
_cell.length_a   1.000
_cell.length_b   1.000
_cell.length_c   1.000
_cell.angle_alpha   90.00
_cell.angle_beta   90.00
_cell.angle_gamma   90.00
#
_symmetry.space_group_name_H-M   'P 1'
#
loop_
_entity.id
_entity.type
_entity.pdbx_description
1 polymer ?
#
loop_
_entity_poly.entity_id
_entity_poly.type
_entity_poly.pdbx_seq_one_letter_code
_entity_poly.pdbx_strand_id
1 'polypeptide(L)'
;MSSKHTPPAEASAHDGAQGPRHAASDNAEAIHDPAGHGAKTPIESEPRPGRMAYIPALDGIRTLAVAAVVLYHLSPNLAPGGMQGVTIFFVLSGYLITRLLLSEYDGTGRIDLKGFWQRRLRRLIPAIVTVIVTSAALCTLFNHVMLTKMRPDIIPSALFLNNWWQIFNQQSYFNAVGDPSPLTHFWSLAIEMQFYLVWPVALMFALRAGQPQRRIGRAALALAAVSTIEMAVLYNPGADPSRIYYGTDTRAFSLLLGAWLAFVPNARLTQVAQGAWRAAAHKLNREAPKHLGAGPLDALGALGLVGLLLLIVFSNGYTAFPYRGGILLASLFTLMVVAACAQAHSRLAKLFSAKPLVWLGQRSYSIYLWHYPLLLLMNPASDVSSKPWWVYLCQVAVVVGVSELCYRFIETPFRHGAAGRILAQLRDKETMPTWARAKALPLALAGITGLVALGGIVFVPATSALSEDGAALLQGSNDAGKPSTDAPAQDGASEPGNAVPEGAYDITMVGDSVSLRAVETFTQMFPHGHIDAAMNRQFTAGIDVYRSLVDQGLAGRIAVFALGTNGPFSAQDVDTLMKLAGDKRIVAFVNNRAARPWCEPNNRVLSDAAERYDNVILIDWLAYSANRNDLFDGDGIHLSNAGAAEYVQLIDDQVARYLPVHLEDGDDERLMVAQRTLDSLKTACTLDLKPIEMPSK
;
A
#
# COMPACT_ATOMS: atom_id res chain seq x y z
N MET A 1 18.51 -74.70 69.40
CA MET A 1 18.27 -73.45 68.64
C MET A 1 17.47 -72.53 69.56
N SER A 2 18.03 -71.90 70.59
CA SER A 2 19.27 -71.09 70.69
C SER A 2 19.20 -69.78 69.89
N SER A 3 19.38 -68.58 70.46
CA SER A 3 19.44 -68.22 71.91
C SER A 3 19.40 -66.69 72.14
N LYS A 4 18.78 -66.27 73.26
CA LYS A 4 19.20 -65.19 74.20
C LYS A 4 19.30 -63.69 73.78
N HIS A 5 18.82 -62.86 74.73
CA HIS A 5 19.28 -61.52 75.18
C HIS A 5 19.09 -60.21 74.36
N THR A 6 18.14 -59.39 74.87
CA THR A 6 18.23 -58.02 75.45
C THR A 6 19.34 -56.98 75.09
N PRO A 7 19.07 -55.64 75.21
CA PRO A 7 19.84 -54.51 74.65
C PRO A 7 20.63 -53.73 75.78
N PRO A 8 21.06 -52.41 75.72
CA PRO A 8 20.35 -51.17 75.31
C PRO A 8 21.20 -50.05 74.60
N ALA A 9 20.64 -48.82 74.50
CA ALA A 9 21.30 -47.49 74.33
C ALA A 9 21.90 -47.12 72.93
N GLU A 10 22.18 -45.86 72.55
CA GLU A 10 21.92 -44.53 73.15
C GLU A 10 21.72 -43.44 72.06
N ALA A 11 21.60 -42.15 72.40
CA ALA A 11 21.19 -41.08 71.47
C ALA A 11 22.34 -40.18 70.93
N SER A 12 22.19 -39.65 69.70
CA SER A 12 22.75 -38.35 69.29
C SER A 12 22.13 -37.82 67.97
N ALA A 13 22.32 -36.53 67.71
CA ALA A 13 21.73 -35.72 66.63
C ALA A 13 22.04 -36.24 65.20
N HIS A 14 21.27 -35.95 64.15
CA HIS A 14 20.80 -34.62 63.75
C HIS A 14 19.46 -34.57 62.97
N ASP A 15 19.00 -33.32 62.80
CA ASP A 15 17.80 -32.84 62.11
C ASP A 15 17.50 -33.49 60.75
N GLY A 16 16.22 -33.63 60.41
CA GLY A 16 15.75 -34.42 59.27
C GLY A 16 14.22 -34.47 59.09
N ALA A 17 13.55 -33.32 59.22
CA ALA A 17 12.09 -33.25 59.10
C ALA A 17 11.56 -33.75 57.74
N GLN A 18 10.53 -34.61 57.80
CA GLN A 18 9.81 -35.08 56.61
C GLN A 18 8.95 -33.95 56.01
N GLY A 19 8.73 -33.99 54.68
CA GLY A 19 7.87 -33.04 53.98
C GLY A 19 6.39 -33.13 54.38
N PRO A 20 5.49 -32.33 53.75
CA PRO A 20 5.09 -32.71 52.40
C PRO A 20 4.66 -31.54 51.47
N ARG A 21 4.16 -31.92 50.27
CA ARG A 21 3.41 -31.13 49.26
C ARG A 21 4.28 -30.42 48.22
N HIS A 22 4.37 -31.02 47.03
CA HIS A 22 4.77 -30.32 45.80
C HIS A 22 3.68 -29.31 45.40
N ALA A 23 3.86 -28.04 45.78
CA ALA A 23 3.26 -26.93 45.07
C ALA A 23 4.02 -26.70 43.76
N ALA A 24 3.31 -26.49 42.65
CA ALA A 24 3.91 -26.17 41.36
C ALA A 24 3.93 -24.65 41.15
N SER A 25 4.93 -23.99 41.72
CA SER A 25 5.27 -22.59 41.42
C SER A 25 6.77 -22.42 41.17
N ASP A 26 7.11 -21.30 40.56
CA ASP A 26 8.43 -20.67 40.53
C ASP A 26 9.60 -21.46 39.91
N ASN A 27 10.02 -20.98 38.74
CA ASN A 27 11.32 -20.29 38.68
C ASN A 27 11.37 -19.37 37.44
N ALA A 28 11.28 -18.07 37.70
CA ALA A 28 11.24 -17.02 36.69
C ALA A 28 12.40 -16.04 36.88
N GLU A 29 13.63 -16.50 36.72
CA GLU A 29 14.82 -15.68 36.96
C GLU A 29 15.89 -15.86 35.86
N ALA A 30 16.18 -14.76 35.16
CA ALA A 30 17.29 -14.54 34.23
C ALA A 30 17.16 -13.11 33.63
N ILE A 31 17.23 -12.08 34.48
CA ILE A 31 17.24 -10.67 34.06
C ILE A 31 18.69 -10.19 34.01
N HIS A 32 19.05 -9.44 32.97
CA HIS A 32 20.36 -8.81 32.87
C HIS A 32 20.46 -7.59 33.79
N ASP A 33 21.48 -7.58 34.66
CA ASP A 33 21.98 -6.40 35.35
C ASP A 33 23.13 -5.76 34.52
N PRO A 34 23.12 -4.44 34.22
CA PRO A 34 24.12 -3.80 33.38
C PRO A 34 25.21 -3.04 34.16
N ALA A 35 25.91 -3.70 35.10
CA ALA A 35 27.10 -3.14 35.77
C ALA A 35 28.13 -4.20 36.20
N GLY A 36 29.41 -3.79 36.30
CA GLY A 36 30.42 -4.51 37.10
C GLY A 36 31.29 -5.55 36.37
N HIS A 37 32.61 -5.35 36.41
CA HIS A 37 33.62 -6.30 35.94
C HIS A 37 33.61 -7.64 36.70
N GLY A 38 33.76 -8.76 36.00
CA GLY A 38 34.01 -10.06 36.63
C GLY A 38 34.06 -11.22 35.63
N ALA A 39 35.25 -11.63 35.20
CA ALA A 39 35.40 -12.73 34.24
C ALA A 39 35.17 -14.11 34.90
N LYS A 40 34.06 -14.77 34.57
CA LYS A 40 33.85 -16.21 34.76
C LYS A 40 33.28 -16.83 33.49
N THR A 41 33.88 -17.93 33.03
CA THR A 41 33.48 -18.65 31.83
C THR A 41 32.07 -19.21 31.98
N PRO A 42 31.16 -19.05 30.99
CA PRO A 42 29.86 -19.69 31.04
C PRO A 42 30.01 -21.21 31.02
N ILE A 43 29.41 -21.90 31.99
CA ILE A 43 29.22 -23.35 31.94
C ILE A 43 28.19 -23.64 30.84
N GLU A 44 28.51 -24.51 29.89
CA GLU A 44 27.56 -24.91 28.84
C GLU A 44 26.39 -25.67 29.46
N SER A 45 25.24 -25.00 29.57
CA SER A 45 23.98 -25.66 29.92
C SER A 45 23.49 -26.50 28.75
N GLU A 46 23.20 -27.78 28.98
CA GLU A 46 22.73 -28.68 27.92
C GLU A 46 21.51 -28.13 27.16
N PRO A 47 21.43 -28.36 25.83
CA PRO A 47 20.36 -27.83 25.01
C PRO A 47 19.02 -28.52 25.31
N ARG A 48 18.18 -27.85 26.11
CA ARG A 48 16.81 -28.30 26.41
C ARG A 48 16.04 -28.63 25.11
N PRO A 49 15.46 -29.84 24.98
CA PRO A 49 14.83 -30.28 23.73
C PRO A 49 13.69 -29.37 23.28
N GLY A 50 13.56 -29.20 21.96
CA GLY A 50 12.50 -28.40 21.32
C GLY A 50 12.76 -26.89 21.21
N ARG A 51 13.89 -26.35 21.70
CA ARG A 51 14.20 -24.91 21.62
C ARG A 51 15.07 -24.58 20.40
N MET A 52 14.49 -23.95 19.37
CA MET A 52 15.29 -23.44 18.24
C MET A 52 16.33 -22.41 18.68
N ALA A 53 17.54 -22.50 18.12
CA ALA A 53 18.55 -21.46 18.24
C ALA A 53 18.05 -20.14 17.61
N TYR A 54 18.35 -19.01 18.26
CA TYR A 54 18.06 -17.68 17.73
C TYR A 54 19.03 -17.35 16.59
N ILE A 55 18.49 -16.80 15.47
CA ILE A 55 19.27 -16.43 14.28
C ILE A 55 19.14 -14.92 14.07
N PRO A 56 20.10 -14.09 14.55
CA PRO A 56 20.00 -12.63 14.51
C PRO A 56 19.87 -12.08 13.08
N ALA A 57 20.50 -12.75 12.10
CA ALA A 57 20.42 -12.38 10.70
C ALA A 57 18.97 -12.29 10.15
N LEU A 58 18.02 -13.06 10.69
CA LEU A 58 16.63 -13.02 10.25
C LEU A 58 15.91 -11.74 10.74
N ASP A 59 16.34 -11.14 11.85
CA ASP A 59 15.91 -9.80 12.24
C ASP A 59 16.60 -8.74 11.35
N GLY A 60 17.85 -8.94 10.95
CA GLY A 60 18.49 -8.08 9.94
C GLY A 60 17.74 -8.01 8.61
N ILE A 61 17.20 -9.13 8.12
CA ILE A 61 16.34 -9.14 6.91
C ILE A 61 15.02 -8.40 7.16
N ARG A 62 14.45 -8.45 8.38
CA ARG A 62 13.28 -7.61 8.74
C ARG A 62 13.58 -6.11 8.67
N THR A 63 14.83 -5.70 8.90
CA THR A 63 15.23 -4.29 8.74
C THR A 63 15.25 -3.88 7.27
N LEU A 64 15.74 -4.72 6.36
CA LEU A 64 15.60 -4.48 4.92
C LEU A 64 14.12 -4.40 4.51
N ALA A 65 13.29 -5.32 5.02
CA ALA A 65 11.85 -5.35 4.75
C ALA A 65 11.13 -4.08 5.23
N VAL A 66 11.38 -3.65 6.47
CA VAL A 66 10.71 -2.45 7.03
C VAL A 66 11.25 -1.17 6.42
N ALA A 67 12.55 -1.07 6.12
CA ALA A 67 13.13 0.10 5.48
C ALA A 67 12.54 0.30 4.07
N ALA A 68 12.38 -0.78 3.29
CA ALA A 68 11.74 -0.72 1.97
C ALA A 68 10.29 -0.20 2.05
N VAL A 69 9.50 -0.70 3.01
CA VAL A 69 8.11 -0.24 3.24
C VAL A 69 8.07 1.22 3.71
N VAL A 70 8.94 1.62 4.64
CA VAL A 70 8.98 2.99 5.16
C VAL A 70 9.38 3.97 4.06
N LEU A 71 10.41 3.66 3.27
CA LEU A 71 10.86 4.52 2.17
C LEU A 71 9.77 4.71 1.10
N TYR A 72 9.06 3.64 0.72
CA TYR A 72 7.95 3.72 -0.25
C TYR A 72 6.84 4.68 0.20
N HIS A 73 6.47 4.67 1.49
CA HIS A 73 5.44 5.56 2.03
C HIS A 73 5.95 6.95 2.44
N LEU A 74 7.27 7.11 2.63
CA LEU A 74 7.94 8.39 2.92
C LEU A 74 8.07 9.24 1.64
N SER A 75 8.45 8.60 0.54
CA SER A 75 8.31 9.12 -0.81
C SER A 75 8.52 7.97 -1.80
N PRO A 76 7.53 7.63 -2.66
CA PRO A 76 7.70 6.54 -3.62
C PRO A 76 8.91 6.72 -4.54
N ASN A 77 9.36 7.96 -4.79
CA ASN A 77 10.55 8.25 -5.60
C ASN A 77 11.86 7.72 -4.96
N LEU A 78 11.90 7.51 -3.64
CA LEU A 78 13.07 6.95 -2.94
C LEU A 78 13.16 5.41 -3.05
N ALA A 79 12.02 4.75 -3.23
CA ALA A 79 11.92 3.29 -3.34
C ALA A 79 10.62 2.87 -4.05
N PRO A 80 10.51 3.01 -5.39
CA PRO A 80 9.27 2.75 -6.13
C PRO A 80 8.74 1.31 -5.95
N GLY A 81 9.66 0.36 -5.76
CA GLY A 81 9.37 -1.05 -5.48
C GLY A 81 9.43 -1.41 -4.00
N GLY A 82 9.50 -0.44 -3.09
CA GLY A 82 9.60 -0.67 -1.65
C GLY A 82 8.42 -1.44 -1.05
N MET A 83 7.28 -1.49 -1.75
CA MET A 83 6.18 -2.44 -1.54
C MET A 83 6.64 -3.91 -1.40
N GLN A 84 7.76 -4.30 -2.03
CA GLN A 84 8.33 -5.64 -1.91
C GLN A 84 8.85 -5.96 -0.50
N GLY A 85 9.00 -4.97 0.39
CA GLY A 85 9.25 -5.23 1.80
C GLY A 85 8.14 -6.06 2.47
N VAL A 86 6.88 -5.91 2.06
CA VAL A 86 5.78 -6.78 2.50
C VAL A 86 5.96 -8.21 1.99
N THR A 87 6.44 -8.37 0.75
CA THR A 87 6.79 -9.68 0.16
C THR A 87 7.93 -10.35 0.95
N ILE A 88 8.95 -9.58 1.39
CA ILE A 88 10.04 -10.08 2.25
C ILE A 88 9.48 -10.55 3.61
N PHE A 89 8.59 -9.77 4.24
CA PHE A 89 7.93 -10.16 5.49
C PHE A 89 7.14 -11.46 5.34
N PHE A 90 6.33 -11.60 4.28
CA PHE A 90 5.53 -12.79 4.03
C PHE A 90 6.39 -14.06 3.91
N VAL A 91 7.50 -14.01 3.18
CA VAL A 91 8.45 -15.14 3.08
C VAL A 91 9.11 -15.46 4.43
N LEU A 92 9.54 -14.45 5.19
CA LEU A 92 10.11 -14.61 6.54
C LEU A 92 9.11 -15.25 7.51
N SER A 93 7.86 -14.78 7.50
CA SER A 93 6.79 -15.30 8.36
C SER A 93 6.42 -16.74 7.99
N GLY A 94 6.28 -17.04 6.70
CA GLY A 94 6.10 -18.41 6.20
C GLY A 94 7.18 -19.37 6.72
N TYR A 95 8.45 -18.97 6.59
CA TYR A 95 9.59 -19.76 7.05
C TYR A 95 9.60 -19.91 8.58
N LEU A 96 9.53 -18.81 9.33
CA LEU A 96 9.70 -18.81 10.79
C LEU A 96 8.56 -19.49 11.54
N ILE A 97 7.31 -19.34 11.07
CA ILE A 97 6.17 -20.06 11.67
C ILE A 97 6.31 -21.56 11.43
N THR A 98 6.58 -21.96 10.19
CA THR A 98 6.69 -23.39 9.84
C THR A 98 7.85 -24.05 10.56
N ARG A 99 9.03 -23.40 10.60
CA ARG A 99 10.21 -23.93 11.29
C ARG A 99 10.00 -24.05 12.80
N LEU A 100 9.30 -23.09 13.42
CA LEU A 100 8.91 -23.16 14.84
C LEU A 100 7.98 -24.34 15.13
N LEU A 101 6.94 -24.53 14.31
CA LEU A 101 5.95 -25.59 14.50
C LEU A 101 6.55 -26.99 14.25
N LEU A 102 7.43 -27.12 13.26
CA LEU A 102 8.20 -28.35 13.02
C LEU A 102 9.13 -28.64 14.21
N SER A 103 9.87 -27.66 14.71
CA SER A 103 10.74 -27.83 15.90
C SER A 103 9.95 -28.17 17.17
N GLU A 104 8.69 -27.76 17.29
CA GLU A 104 7.81 -28.12 18.40
C GLU A 104 7.28 -29.56 18.23
N TYR A 105 6.92 -29.95 17.01
CA TYR A 105 6.46 -31.31 16.68
C TYR A 105 7.58 -32.35 16.77
N ASP A 106 8.73 -32.10 16.14
CA ASP A 106 9.89 -32.99 16.16
C ASP A 106 10.43 -33.22 17.59
N GLY A 107 10.22 -32.25 18.50
CA GLY A 107 10.61 -32.35 19.91
C GLY A 107 9.54 -32.87 20.89
N THR A 108 8.26 -32.94 20.50
CA THR A 108 7.16 -33.29 21.44
C THR A 108 6.07 -34.21 20.87
N GLY A 109 6.13 -34.56 19.59
CA GLY A 109 5.09 -35.33 18.88
C GLY A 109 3.77 -34.57 18.65
N ARG A 110 3.70 -33.27 18.97
CA ARG A 110 2.46 -32.48 18.89
C ARG A 110 2.73 -31.00 18.62
N ILE A 111 1.65 -30.27 18.32
CA ILE A 111 1.64 -28.81 18.18
C ILE A 111 0.62 -28.25 19.18
N ASP A 112 1.07 -27.38 20.08
CA ASP A 112 0.24 -26.63 21.02
C ASP A 112 -0.31 -25.37 20.32
N LEU A 113 -1.39 -25.56 19.55
CA LEU A 113 -2.11 -24.46 18.88
C LEU A 113 -2.58 -23.38 19.86
N LYS A 114 -3.05 -23.77 21.06
CA LYS A 114 -3.56 -22.85 22.08
C LYS A 114 -2.45 -21.92 22.57
N GLY A 115 -1.32 -22.48 23.00
CA GLY A 115 -0.18 -21.67 23.40
C GLY A 115 0.45 -20.93 22.24
N PHE A 116 0.49 -21.48 21.02
CA PHE A 116 0.95 -20.76 19.83
C PHE A 116 0.12 -19.47 19.61
N TRP A 117 -1.21 -19.56 19.54
CA TRP A 117 -2.07 -18.40 19.38
C TRP A 117 -2.00 -17.45 20.59
N GLN A 118 -1.96 -17.96 21.82
CA GLN A 118 -1.75 -17.12 23.01
C GLN A 118 -0.39 -16.41 23.02
N ARG A 119 0.67 -16.99 22.44
CA ARG A 119 1.98 -16.35 22.23
C ARG A 119 1.91 -15.26 21.16
N ARG A 120 1.10 -15.44 20.11
CA ARG A 120 0.87 -14.44 19.04
C ARG A 120 0.01 -13.27 19.50
N LEU A 121 -1.18 -13.53 20.06
CA LEU A 121 -2.13 -12.50 20.49
C LEU A 121 -1.52 -11.54 21.53
N ARG A 122 -0.79 -12.07 22.53
CA ARG A 122 -0.07 -11.25 23.54
C ARG A 122 1.03 -10.34 22.97
N ARG A 123 1.50 -10.61 21.76
CA ARG A 123 2.46 -9.76 21.05
C ARG A 123 1.75 -8.76 20.13
N LEU A 124 0.79 -9.23 19.35
CA LEU A 124 0.23 -8.45 18.24
C LEU A 124 -0.84 -7.44 18.70
N ILE A 125 -1.83 -7.92 19.47
CA ILE A 125 -3.04 -7.15 19.81
C ILE A 125 -2.75 -5.86 20.59
N PRO A 126 -1.88 -5.83 21.62
CA PRO A 126 -1.68 -4.61 22.42
C PRO A 126 -1.19 -3.42 21.58
N ALA A 127 -0.19 -3.65 20.71
CA ALA A 127 0.32 -2.60 19.83
C ALA A 127 -0.70 -2.17 18.77
N ILE A 128 -1.47 -3.12 18.20
CA ILE A 128 -2.55 -2.84 17.26
C ILE A 128 -3.63 -1.93 17.91
N VAL A 129 -4.07 -2.25 19.12
CA VAL A 129 -5.10 -1.46 19.82
C VAL A 129 -4.58 -0.05 20.14
N THR A 130 -3.32 0.08 20.57
CA THR A 130 -2.72 1.41 20.76
C THR A 130 -2.65 2.21 19.47
N VAL A 131 -2.21 1.60 18.36
CA VAL A 131 -2.11 2.28 17.07
C VAL A 131 -3.48 2.73 16.56
N ILE A 132 -4.51 1.90 16.67
CA ILE A 132 -5.89 2.26 16.31
C ILE A 132 -6.40 3.42 17.19
N VAL A 133 -6.30 3.31 18.51
CA VAL A 133 -6.84 4.34 19.42
C VAL A 133 -6.08 5.67 19.29
N THR A 134 -4.74 5.64 19.27
CA THR A 134 -3.95 6.86 19.14
C THR A 134 -4.05 7.47 17.74
N SER A 135 -4.12 6.68 16.66
CA SER A 135 -4.31 7.25 15.31
C SER A 135 -5.69 7.91 15.19
N ALA A 136 -6.74 7.31 15.75
CA ALA A 136 -8.06 7.94 15.78
C ALA A 136 -8.04 9.27 16.57
N ALA A 137 -7.38 9.30 17.74
CA ALA A 137 -7.22 10.53 18.51
C ALA A 137 -6.42 11.61 17.74
N LEU A 138 -5.33 11.24 17.06
CA LEU A 138 -4.53 12.18 16.26
C LEU A 138 -5.32 12.70 15.04
N CYS A 139 -6.06 11.85 14.33
CA CYS A 139 -6.91 12.29 13.22
C CYS A 139 -8.04 13.21 13.73
N THR A 140 -8.60 12.95 14.92
CA THR A 140 -9.58 13.84 15.56
C THR A 140 -9.03 15.26 15.80
N LEU A 141 -7.74 15.38 16.11
CA LEU A 141 -7.09 16.65 16.41
C LEU A 141 -6.50 17.37 15.19
N PHE A 142 -6.13 16.63 14.13
CA PHE A 142 -5.31 17.15 13.03
C PHE A 142 -5.83 16.89 11.61
N ASN A 143 -6.65 15.85 11.37
CA ASN A 143 -7.17 15.52 10.05
C ASN A 143 -8.48 14.70 10.14
N HIS A 144 -9.61 15.42 10.10
CA HIS A 144 -10.94 14.79 10.22
C HIS A 144 -11.30 13.95 8.98
N VAL A 145 -10.86 14.32 7.77
CA VAL A 145 -11.10 13.57 6.52
C VAL A 145 -10.51 12.17 6.63
N MET A 146 -9.28 12.07 7.14
CA MET A 146 -8.62 10.80 7.41
C MET A 146 -9.31 10.01 8.53
N LEU A 147 -9.95 10.68 9.50
CA LEU A 147 -10.79 10.01 10.51
C LEU A 147 -12.10 9.45 9.92
N THR A 148 -12.77 10.18 9.02
CA THR A 148 -13.99 9.72 8.32
C THR A 148 -13.69 8.43 7.55
N LYS A 149 -12.55 8.38 6.85
CA LYS A 149 -12.07 7.19 6.13
C LYS A 149 -11.55 6.09 7.06
N MET A 150 -10.96 6.44 8.20
CA MET A 150 -10.54 5.47 9.22
C MET A 150 -11.70 4.71 9.87
N ARG A 151 -12.83 5.39 10.10
CA ARG A 151 -13.99 4.89 10.85
C ARG A 151 -14.46 3.49 10.40
N PRO A 152 -14.72 3.21 9.12
CA PRO A 152 -15.12 1.87 8.67
C PRO A 152 -13.99 0.83 8.79
N ASP A 153 -12.72 1.20 8.57
CA ASP A 153 -11.57 0.28 8.65
C ASP A 153 -11.32 -0.30 10.05
N ILE A 154 -11.75 0.38 11.13
CA ILE A 154 -11.39 0.02 12.51
C ILE A 154 -11.75 -1.44 12.86
N ILE A 155 -12.98 -1.86 12.55
CA ILE A 155 -13.46 -3.21 12.89
C ILE A 155 -12.79 -4.28 12.00
N PRO A 156 -12.75 -4.17 10.66
CA PRO A 156 -11.97 -5.05 9.80
C PRO A 156 -10.48 -5.15 10.20
N SER A 157 -9.87 -4.06 10.64
CA SER A 157 -8.46 -4.03 11.05
C SER A 157 -8.23 -4.75 12.38
N ALA A 158 -9.10 -4.52 13.37
CA ALA A 158 -9.06 -5.22 14.65
C ALA A 158 -9.36 -6.73 14.54
N LEU A 159 -10.17 -7.13 13.55
CA LEU A 159 -10.55 -8.53 13.29
C LEU A 159 -9.65 -9.26 12.27
N PHE A 160 -8.61 -8.61 11.74
CA PHE A 160 -7.72 -9.17 10.70
C PHE A 160 -8.44 -9.57 9.40
N LEU A 161 -9.42 -8.75 9.02
CA LEU A 161 -10.23 -8.85 7.80
C LEU A 161 -10.09 -7.62 6.88
N ASN A 162 -9.25 -6.63 7.22
CA ASN A 162 -9.10 -5.39 6.44
C ASN A 162 -8.87 -5.66 4.95
N ASN A 163 -8.01 -6.61 4.56
CA ASN A 163 -7.76 -6.90 3.14
C ASN A 163 -9.02 -7.30 2.36
N TRP A 164 -9.88 -8.13 2.95
CA TRP A 164 -11.16 -8.51 2.34
C TRP A 164 -12.18 -7.37 2.36
N TRP A 165 -12.18 -6.55 3.41
CA TRP A 165 -13.01 -5.34 3.46
C TRP A 165 -12.61 -4.34 2.36
N GLN A 166 -11.33 -4.08 2.14
CA GLN A 166 -10.86 -3.21 1.03
C GLN A 166 -11.34 -3.75 -0.32
N ILE A 167 -11.22 -5.07 -0.56
CA ILE A 167 -11.65 -5.73 -1.80
C ILE A 167 -13.16 -5.58 -2.02
N PHE A 168 -13.99 -5.90 -1.02
CA PHE A 168 -15.45 -5.86 -1.18
C PHE A 168 -16.02 -4.44 -1.26
N ASN A 169 -15.33 -3.45 -0.71
CA ASN A 169 -15.68 -2.02 -0.83
C ASN A 169 -14.93 -1.33 -1.99
N GLN A 170 -14.31 -2.11 -2.90
CA GLN A 170 -13.62 -1.66 -4.11
C GLN A 170 -12.57 -0.55 -3.89
N GLN A 171 -11.93 -0.55 -2.72
CA GLN A 171 -10.95 0.48 -2.34
C GLN A 171 -9.62 0.25 -3.07
N SER A 172 -9.04 1.30 -3.66
CA SER A 172 -7.71 1.22 -4.25
C SER A 172 -6.61 1.45 -3.19
N TYR A 173 -5.56 0.62 -3.22
CA TYR A 173 -4.31 0.82 -2.50
C TYR A 173 -3.42 1.88 -3.17
N PHE A 174 -3.51 1.97 -4.49
CA PHE A 174 -2.56 2.68 -5.36
C PHE A 174 -3.10 4.05 -5.75
N ASN A 175 -4.38 4.11 -6.10
CA ASN A 175 -5.12 5.28 -6.53
C ASN A 175 -6.17 5.65 -5.46
N ALA A 176 -5.76 5.61 -4.18
CA ALA A 176 -6.61 6.08 -3.10
C ALA A 176 -7.00 7.55 -3.33
N VAL A 177 -8.31 7.82 -3.33
CA VAL A 177 -8.91 9.15 -3.38
C VAL A 177 -8.40 9.96 -2.17
N GLY A 178 -7.54 10.94 -2.40
CA GLY A 178 -7.02 11.84 -1.37
C GLY A 178 -6.06 11.21 -0.36
N ASP A 179 -6.19 11.63 0.91
CA ASP A 179 -5.64 10.90 2.06
C ASP A 179 -6.38 9.55 2.23
N PRO A 180 -5.68 8.41 2.24
CA PRO A 180 -6.27 7.10 2.51
C PRO A 180 -6.64 6.92 4.01
N SER A 181 -7.38 5.86 4.33
CA SER A 181 -7.51 5.39 5.72
C SER A 181 -6.11 5.17 6.34
N PRO A 182 -5.82 5.64 7.56
CA PRO A 182 -4.54 5.45 8.23
C PRO A 182 -4.32 3.99 8.67
N LEU A 183 -5.35 3.15 8.54
CA LEU A 183 -5.31 1.72 8.79
C LEU A 183 -5.13 0.88 7.53
N THR A 184 -5.14 1.45 6.31
CA THR A 184 -5.07 0.68 5.05
C THR A 184 -3.96 -0.38 5.05
N HIS A 185 -2.76 -0.04 5.53
CA HIS A 185 -1.62 -0.96 5.64
C HIS A 185 -1.87 -2.25 6.47
N PHE A 186 -2.94 -2.31 7.29
CA PHE A 186 -3.36 -3.51 8.01
C PHE A 186 -3.83 -4.64 7.08
N TRP A 187 -4.06 -4.37 5.78
CA TRP A 187 -4.31 -5.42 4.79
C TRP A 187 -3.27 -6.55 4.85
N SER A 188 -1.98 -6.23 5.03
CA SER A 188 -0.92 -7.26 5.05
C SER A 188 -0.91 -8.04 6.35
N LEU A 189 -1.21 -7.39 7.47
CA LEU A 189 -1.35 -7.98 8.80
C LEU A 189 -2.56 -8.93 8.86
N ALA A 190 -3.64 -8.60 8.12
CA ALA A 190 -4.78 -9.48 7.93
C ALA A 190 -4.36 -10.80 7.27
N ILE A 191 -3.63 -10.74 6.16
CA ILE A 191 -3.08 -11.93 5.47
C ILE A 191 -2.12 -12.73 6.37
N GLU A 192 -1.20 -12.07 7.10
CA GLU A 192 -0.32 -12.77 8.04
C GLU A 192 -1.10 -13.50 9.14
N MET A 193 -2.12 -12.87 9.72
CA MET A 193 -2.90 -13.50 10.80
C MET A 193 -3.82 -14.61 10.28
N GLN A 194 -4.38 -14.47 9.08
CA GLN A 194 -5.09 -15.55 8.39
C GLN A 194 -4.17 -16.78 8.20
N PHE A 195 -2.92 -16.56 7.80
CA PHE A 195 -1.91 -17.62 7.75
C PHE A 195 -1.57 -18.18 9.15
N TYR A 196 -1.44 -17.33 10.19
CA TYR A 196 -1.23 -17.76 11.57
C TYR A 196 -2.41 -18.55 12.17
N LEU A 197 -3.61 -18.47 11.60
CA LEU A 197 -4.77 -19.28 11.98
C LEU A 197 -4.81 -20.60 11.18
N VAL A 198 -4.75 -20.52 9.85
CA VAL A 198 -4.97 -21.68 8.96
C VAL A 198 -3.76 -22.61 8.90
N TRP A 199 -2.55 -22.09 8.71
CA TRP A 199 -1.37 -22.93 8.44
C TRP A 199 -0.98 -23.85 9.61
N PRO A 200 -0.98 -23.42 10.90
CA PRO A 200 -0.67 -24.33 12.00
C PRO A 200 -1.67 -25.49 12.12
N VAL A 201 -2.95 -25.25 11.80
CA VAL A 201 -4.01 -26.26 11.82
C VAL A 201 -3.82 -27.25 10.67
N ALA A 202 -3.59 -26.77 9.45
CA ALA A 202 -3.32 -27.60 8.29
C ALA A 202 -2.06 -28.47 8.48
N LEU A 203 -0.98 -27.88 9.02
CA LEU A 203 0.26 -28.58 9.33
C LEU A 203 0.06 -29.66 10.41
N MET A 204 -0.66 -29.33 11.49
CA MET A 204 -1.00 -30.30 12.55
C MET A 204 -1.79 -31.49 12.01
N PHE A 205 -2.81 -31.27 11.17
CA PHE A 205 -3.58 -32.36 10.58
C PHE A 205 -2.75 -33.21 9.61
N ALA A 206 -1.94 -32.57 8.75
CA ALA A 206 -1.08 -33.31 7.82
C ALA A 206 -0.04 -34.19 8.53
N LEU A 207 0.58 -33.68 9.59
CA LEU A 207 1.54 -34.44 10.41
C LEU A 207 0.85 -35.59 11.19
N ARG A 208 -0.32 -35.34 11.80
CA ARG A 208 -1.12 -36.39 12.47
C ARG A 208 -1.64 -37.46 11.52
N ALA A 209 -1.93 -37.10 10.26
CA ALA A 209 -2.29 -38.04 9.20
C ALA A 209 -1.07 -38.81 8.63
N GLY A 210 0.07 -38.83 9.34
CA GLY A 210 1.28 -39.56 8.97
C GLY A 210 1.95 -39.07 7.68
N GLN A 211 1.60 -37.89 7.17
CA GLN A 211 2.12 -37.44 5.88
C GLN A 211 3.59 -37.06 5.99
N PRO A 212 4.48 -37.62 5.16
CA PRO A 212 5.89 -37.31 5.24
C PRO A 212 6.11 -35.83 4.93
N GLN A 213 6.96 -35.15 5.71
CA GLN A 213 7.22 -33.71 5.59
C GLN A 213 7.52 -33.26 4.13
N ARG A 214 8.18 -34.11 3.32
CA ARG A 214 8.44 -33.88 1.88
C ARG A 214 7.16 -33.79 1.02
N ARG A 215 6.06 -34.46 1.39
CA ARG A 215 4.75 -34.33 0.72
C ARG A 215 4.07 -33.02 1.14
N ILE A 216 4.14 -32.65 2.42
CA ILE A 216 3.58 -31.39 2.94
C ILE A 216 4.28 -30.20 2.27
N GLY A 217 5.61 -30.17 2.20
CA GLY A 217 6.36 -29.15 1.47
C GLY A 217 6.03 -29.12 -0.03
N ARG A 218 5.86 -30.28 -0.68
CA ARG A 218 5.39 -30.34 -2.09
C ARG A 218 4.00 -29.74 -2.27
N ALA A 219 3.07 -29.96 -1.34
CA ALA A 219 1.74 -29.37 -1.38
C ALA A 219 1.80 -27.84 -1.19
N ALA A 220 2.63 -27.35 -0.26
CA ALA A 220 2.85 -25.90 -0.09
C ALA A 220 3.41 -25.25 -1.37
N LEU A 221 4.37 -25.90 -2.04
CA LEU A 221 4.92 -25.40 -3.31
C LEU A 221 3.90 -25.45 -4.46
N ALA A 222 3.03 -26.47 -4.52
CA ALA A 222 1.96 -26.55 -5.51
C ALA A 222 0.89 -25.46 -5.28
N LEU A 223 0.48 -25.22 -4.03
CA LEU A 223 -0.43 -24.13 -3.68
C LEU A 223 0.19 -22.75 -3.94
N ALA A 224 1.51 -22.60 -3.75
CA ALA A 224 2.23 -21.39 -4.14
C ALA A 224 2.21 -21.16 -5.66
N ALA A 225 2.38 -22.22 -6.46
CA ALA A 225 2.25 -22.13 -7.91
C ALA A 225 0.84 -21.72 -8.34
N VAL A 226 -0.21 -22.32 -7.76
CA VAL A 226 -1.61 -21.95 -8.01
C VAL A 226 -1.86 -20.46 -7.67
N SER A 227 -1.52 -20.04 -6.45
CA SER A 227 -1.65 -18.64 -5.99
C SER A 227 -0.90 -17.64 -6.88
N THR A 228 0.26 -18.03 -7.44
CA THR A 228 1.00 -17.18 -8.38
C THR A 228 0.33 -17.11 -9.77
N ILE A 229 -0.17 -18.24 -10.28
CA ILE A 229 -0.88 -18.30 -11.57
C ILE A 229 -2.18 -17.51 -11.48
N GLU A 230 -2.93 -17.65 -10.38
CA GLU A 230 -4.13 -16.89 -10.07
C GLU A 230 -3.87 -15.38 -10.11
N MET A 231 -2.78 -14.90 -9.48
CA MET A 231 -2.38 -13.48 -9.53
C MET A 231 -2.07 -13.01 -10.96
N ALA A 232 -1.43 -13.83 -11.78
CA ALA A 232 -1.07 -13.49 -13.15
C ALA A 232 -2.27 -13.55 -14.12
N VAL A 233 -3.24 -14.43 -13.89
CA VAL A 233 -4.47 -14.59 -14.68
C VAL A 233 -5.50 -13.53 -14.34
N LEU A 234 -5.63 -13.15 -13.06
CA LEU A 234 -6.55 -12.10 -12.61
C LEU A 234 -6.03 -10.67 -12.85
N TYR A 235 -4.80 -10.50 -13.37
CA TYR A 235 -4.26 -9.18 -13.68
C TYR A 235 -4.78 -8.62 -15.01
N ASN A 236 -5.73 -7.70 -14.91
CA ASN A 236 -6.17 -6.85 -16.01
C ASN A 236 -5.32 -5.55 -16.05
N PRO A 237 -4.61 -5.23 -17.15
CA PRO A 237 -3.82 -4.00 -17.26
C PRO A 237 -4.66 -2.72 -17.40
N GLY A 238 -5.94 -2.81 -17.77
CA GLY A 238 -6.87 -1.67 -17.88
C GLY A 238 -7.67 -1.38 -16.61
N ALA A 239 -7.38 -2.07 -15.50
CA ALA A 239 -8.11 -1.94 -14.24
C ALA A 239 -7.18 -1.81 -13.03
N ASP A 240 -7.72 -1.34 -11.91
CA ASP A 240 -6.98 -1.18 -10.67
C ASP A 240 -6.52 -2.54 -10.09
N PRO A 241 -5.21 -2.72 -9.78
CA PRO A 241 -4.68 -4.01 -9.35
C PRO A 241 -4.91 -4.34 -7.87
N SER A 242 -5.62 -3.50 -7.11
CA SER A 242 -5.71 -3.64 -5.65
C SER A 242 -6.38 -4.93 -5.20
N ARG A 243 -7.34 -5.49 -5.97
CA ARG A 243 -7.92 -6.81 -5.66
C ARG A 243 -6.86 -7.89 -5.58
N ILE A 244 -5.96 -7.96 -6.57
CA ILE A 244 -4.92 -9.00 -6.62
C ILE A 244 -3.72 -8.67 -5.72
N TYR A 245 -3.60 -7.42 -5.29
CA TYR A 245 -2.61 -7.00 -4.30
C TYR A 245 -3.04 -7.30 -2.86
N TYR A 246 -4.32 -7.08 -2.52
CA TYR A 246 -4.93 -7.39 -1.24
C TYR A 246 -5.34 -8.86 -1.08
N GLY A 247 -5.54 -9.60 -2.16
CA GLY A 247 -6.06 -10.98 -2.13
C GLY A 247 -5.16 -11.94 -1.32
N THR A 248 -5.74 -12.64 -0.35
CA THR A 248 -5.03 -13.72 0.37
C THR A 248 -4.72 -14.86 -0.60
N ASP A 249 -5.67 -15.17 -1.48
CA ASP A 249 -5.59 -16.01 -2.67
C ASP A 249 -4.34 -15.70 -3.51
N THR A 250 -4.25 -14.48 -4.05
CA THR A 250 -3.16 -14.06 -4.95
C THR A 250 -1.83 -13.78 -4.25
N ARG A 251 -1.80 -13.56 -2.93
CA ARG A 251 -0.55 -13.29 -2.19
C ARG A 251 0.02 -14.48 -1.42
N ALA A 252 -0.77 -15.54 -1.18
CA ALA A 252 -0.39 -16.68 -0.35
C ALA A 252 0.93 -17.36 -0.78
N PHE A 253 1.27 -17.33 -2.06
CA PHE A 253 2.52 -17.92 -2.56
C PHE A 253 3.77 -17.44 -1.81
N SER A 254 3.82 -16.19 -1.34
CA SER A 254 4.97 -15.66 -0.62
C SER A 254 5.15 -16.37 0.75
N LEU A 255 4.05 -16.53 1.49
CA LEU A 255 4.01 -17.28 2.75
C LEU A 255 4.28 -18.78 2.53
N LEU A 256 3.68 -19.36 1.50
CA LEU A 256 3.81 -20.78 1.16
C LEU A 256 5.21 -21.16 0.66
N LEU A 257 5.91 -20.27 -0.05
CA LEU A 257 7.31 -20.43 -0.44
C LEU A 257 8.24 -20.38 0.78
N GLY A 258 8.00 -19.45 1.71
CA GLY A 258 8.69 -19.42 3.01
C GLY A 258 8.47 -20.72 3.80
N ALA A 259 7.22 -21.19 3.86
CA ALA A 259 6.86 -22.42 4.52
C ALA A 259 7.52 -23.65 3.86
N TRP A 260 7.54 -23.72 2.53
CA TRP A 260 8.26 -24.74 1.76
C TRP A 260 9.74 -24.82 2.15
N LEU A 261 10.42 -23.68 2.24
CA LEU A 261 11.85 -23.61 2.61
C LEU A 261 12.13 -24.19 4.00
N ALA A 262 11.20 -24.07 4.96
CA ALA A 262 11.35 -24.62 6.31
C ALA A 262 11.40 -26.16 6.36
N PHE A 263 10.86 -26.84 5.33
CA PHE A 263 10.96 -28.30 5.15
C PHE A 263 12.25 -28.75 4.43
N VAL A 264 13.10 -27.82 3.94
CA VAL A 264 14.35 -28.16 3.25
C VAL A 264 15.50 -28.14 4.26
N PRO A 265 16.18 -29.28 4.53
CA PRO A 265 17.28 -29.30 5.49
C PRO A 265 18.47 -28.44 5.04
N ASN A 266 19.11 -27.71 5.96
CA ASN A 266 20.27 -26.85 5.66
C ASN A 266 21.39 -27.57 4.90
N ALA A 267 21.67 -28.85 5.23
CA ALA A 267 22.66 -29.67 4.52
C ALA A 267 22.28 -29.86 3.03
N ARG A 268 20.99 -30.01 2.73
CA ARG A 268 20.49 -30.17 1.36
C ARG A 268 20.51 -28.85 0.58
N LEU A 269 20.25 -27.71 1.24
CA LEU A 269 20.45 -26.38 0.64
C LEU A 269 21.92 -26.21 0.22
N THR A 270 22.86 -26.55 1.10
CA THR A 270 24.30 -26.50 0.81
C THR A 270 24.70 -27.43 -0.34
N GLN A 271 24.20 -28.68 -0.36
CA GLN A 271 24.46 -29.62 -1.45
C GLN A 271 23.95 -29.12 -2.82
N VAL A 272 22.72 -28.59 -2.87
CA VAL A 272 22.12 -28.08 -4.12
C VAL A 272 22.89 -26.85 -4.63
N ALA A 273 23.23 -25.91 -3.75
CA ALA A 273 24.02 -24.73 -4.13
C ALA A 273 25.44 -25.10 -4.62
N GLN A 274 26.11 -26.04 -3.96
CA GLN A 274 27.41 -26.55 -4.42
C GLN A 274 27.30 -27.29 -5.77
N GLY A 275 26.21 -28.02 -6.02
CA GLY A 275 25.94 -28.67 -7.30
C GLY A 275 25.74 -27.67 -8.44
N ALA A 276 24.87 -26.68 -8.22
CA ALA A 276 24.61 -25.60 -9.19
C ALA A 276 25.89 -24.80 -9.49
N TRP A 277 26.70 -24.49 -8.47
CA TRP A 277 27.98 -23.80 -8.66
C TRP A 277 28.97 -24.61 -9.49
N ARG A 278 29.11 -25.92 -9.24
CA ARG A 278 29.97 -26.81 -10.03
C ARG A 278 29.52 -26.86 -11.49
N ALA A 279 28.21 -26.94 -11.76
CA ALA A 279 27.67 -26.89 -13.12
C ALA A 279 27.95 -25.55 -13.83
N ALA A 280 27.82 -24.42 -13.12
CA ALA A 280 28.14 -23.09 -13.65
C ALA A 280 29.64 -22.92 -13.93
N ALA A 281 30.51 -23.36 -13.01
CA ALA A 281 31.96 -23.32 -13.18
C ALA A 281 32.43 -24.18 -14.37
N HIS A 282 31.85 -25.37 -14.55
CA HIS A 282 32.11 -26.24 -15.69
C HIS A 282 31.66 -25.62 -17.01
N LYS A 283 30.52 -24.91 -17.07
CA LYS A 283 30.10 -24.15 -18.26
C LYS A 283 31.03 -22.97 -18.59
N LEU A 284 31.81 -22.50 -17.62
CA LEU A 284 32.75 -21.38 -17.75
C LEU A 284 34.22 -21.84 -17.86
N ASN A 285 34.48 -23.13 -18.09
CA ASN A 285 35.83 -23.74 -18.13
C ASN A 285 36.72 -23.35 -16.92
N ARG A 286 36.12 -23.24 -15.72
CA ARG A 286 36.83 -22.94 -14.47
C ARG A 286 36.82 -24.13 -13.53
N GLU A 287 37.98 -24.48 -13.00
CA GLU A 287 38.08 -25.48 -11.93
C GLU A 287 37.32 -25.01 -10.69
N ALA A 288 36.41 -25.85 -10.19
CA ALA A 288 35.70 -25.59 -8.94
C ALA A 288 36.55 -26.07 -7.75
N PRO A 289 36.79 -25.25 -6.71
CA PRO A 289 37.56 -25.66 -5.53
C PRO A 289 37.00 -26.94 -4.89
N LYS A 290 37.89 -27.86 -4.47
CA LYS A 290 37.49 -29.16 -3.90
C LYS A 290 36.58 -29.01 -2.67
N HIS A 291 36.80 -27.97 -1.86
CA HIS A 291 35.96 -27.60 -0.72
C HIS A 291 35.38 -26.18 -0.91
N LEU A 292 34.08 -26.07 -1.20
CA LEU A 292 33.40 -24.78 -1.40
C LEU A 292 32.78 -24.18 -0.13
N GLY A 293 32.66 -24.96 0.95
CA GLY A 293 32.05 -24.53 2.21
C GLY A 293 30.64 -23.94 2.02
N ALA A 294 30.39 -22.80 2.66
CA ALA A 294 29.16 -22.01 2.50
C ALA A 294 29.18 -21.03 1.30
N GLY A 295 30.32 -20.90 0.58
CA GLY A 295 30.53 -19.88 -0.45
C GLY A 295 29.44 -19.82 -1.53
N PRO A 296 28.98 -20.96 -2.09
CA PRO A 296 27.88 -20.96 -3.06
C PRO A 296 26.53 -20.48 -2.51
N LEU A 297 26.25 -20.68 -1.22
CA LEU A 297 25.06 -20.12 -0.58
C LEU A 297 25.22 -18.63 -0.28
N ASP A 298 26.41 -18.17 0.14
CA ASP A 298 26.71 -16.74 0.27
C ASP A 298 26.55 -16.01 -1.08
N ALA A 299 27.02 -16.60 -2.18
CA ALA A 299 26.86 -16.03 -3.51
C ALA A 299 25.41 -16.05 -4.00
N LEU A 300 24.66 -17.13 -3.73
CA LEU A 300 23.23 -17.21 -4.02
C LEU A 300 22.44 -16.16 -3.22
N GLY A 301 22.75 -16.00 -1.93
CA GLY A 301 22.15 -14.97 -1.08
C GLY A 301 22.52 -13.56 -1.48
N ALA A 302 23.76 -13.32 -1.94
CA ALA A 302 24.19 -12.03 -2.48
C ALA A 302 23.46 -11.69 -3.79
N LEU A 303 23.28 -12.66 -4.68
CA LEU A 303 22.44 -12.51 -5.88
C LEU A 303 20.98 -12.20 -5.51
N GLY A 304 20.45 -12.83 -4.47
CA GLY A 304 19.12 -12.53 -3.94
C GLY A 304 19.03 -11.11 -3.35
N LEU A 305 20.04 -10.66 -2.61
CA LEU A 305 20.08 -9.30 -2.07
C LEU A 305 20.15 -8.25 -3.18
N VAL A 306 21.04 -8.42 -4.16
CA VAL A 306 21.13 -7.53 -5.32
C VAL A 306 19.81 -7.54 -6.11
N GLY A 307 19.22 -8.71 -6.34
CA GLY A 307 17.92 -8.85 -6.99
C GLY A 307 16.79 -8.13 -6.25
N LEU A 308 16.72 -8.22 -4.92
CA LEU A 308 15.78 -7.46 -4.11
C LEU A 308 16.01 -5.95 -4.20
N LEU A 309 17.26 -5.49 -4.12
CA LEU A 309 17.58 -4.05 -4.21
C LEU A 309 17.23 -3.49 -5.59
N LEU A 310 17.52 -4.22 -6.67
CA LEU A 310 17.10 -3.85 -8.03
C LEU A 310 15.57 -3.80 -8.15
N LEU A 311 14.84 -4.74 -7.56
CA LEU A 311 13.38 -4.69 -7.54
C LEU A 311 12.82 -3.53 -6.69
N ILE A 312 13.48 -3.15 -5.60
CA ILE A 312 13.07 -2.01 -4.76
C ILE A 312 13.28 -0.66 -5.48
N VAL A 313 14.32 -0.56 -6.33
CA VAL A 313 14.64 0.67 -7.08
C VAL A 313 13.89 0.78 -8.42
N PHE A 314 13.78 -0.32 -9.18
CA PHE A 314 13.30 -0.29 -10.57
C PHE A 314 11.93 -0.94 -10.82
N SER A 315 11.33 -1.63 -9.84
CA SER A 315 9.94 -2.10 -9.95
C SER A 315 8.97 -1.02 -9.48
N ASN A 316 7.77 -0.94 -10.04
CA ASN A 316 6.76 0.02 -9.60
C ASN A 316 5.36 -0.61 -9.60
N GLY A 317 4.58 -0.35 -8.54
CA GLY A 317 3.29 -1.01 -8.26
C GLY A 317 2.16 -0.74 -9.26
N TYR A 318 2.33 0.26 -10.12
CA TYR A 318 1.35 0.69 -11.13
C TYR A 318 1.58 0.02 -12.50
N THR A 319 2.62 -0.82 -12.61
CA THR A 319 3.00 -1.50 -13.86
C THR A 319 2.56 -2.96 -13.88
N ALA A 320 2.53 -3.59 -15.06
CA ALA A 320 2.19 -5.00 -15.21
C ALA A 320 3.21 -5.98 -14.61
N PHE A 321 4.47 -5.55 -14.43
CA PHE A 321 5.58 -6.43 -14.09
C PHE A 321 5.47 -7.09 -12.69
N PRO A 322 5.16 -6.37 -11.59
CA PRO A 322 4.92 -6.98 -10.28
C PRO A 322 3.93 -8.15 -10.32
N TYR A 323 2.79 -7.96 -11.01
CA TYR A 323 1.65 -8.89 -11.03
C TYR A 323 1.87 -10.09 -11.95
N ARG A 324 2.55 -9.90 -13.09
CA ARG A 324 2.92 -10.98 -14.02
C ARG A 324 4.16 -11.79 -13.62
N GLY A 325 4.74 -11.53 -12.44
CA GLY A 325 5.82 -12.35 -11.87
C GLY A 325 6.90 -11.60 -11.07
N GLY A 326 6.94 -10.28 -11.09
CA GLY A 326 7.93 -9.49 -10.33
C GLY A 326 7.86 -9.73 -8.81
N ILE A 327 6.66 -9.96 -8.26
CA ILE A 327 6.48 -10.32 -6.84
C ILE A 327 6.92 -11.77 -6.57
N LEU A 328 6.69 -12.73 -7.50
CA LEU A 328 7.28 -14.07 -7.41
C LEU A 328 8.82 -13.97 -7.37
N LEU A 329 9.40 -13.15 -8.24
CA LEU A 329 10.85 -12.95 -8.30
C LEU A 329 11.40 -12.36 -6.99
N ALA A 330 10.73 -11.37 -6.40
CA ALA A 330 11.05 -10.86 -5.06
C ALA A 330 10.96 -11.95 -3.97
N SER A 331 9.93 -12.81 -4.03
CA SER A 331 9.81 -13.96 -3.12
C SER A 331 10.98 -14.93 -3.27
N LEU A 332 11.33 -15.32 -4.50
CA LEU A 332 12.45 -16.22 -4.79
C LEU A 332 13.80 -15.64 -4.34
N PHE A 333 14.06 -14.36 -4.61
CA PHE A 333 15.24 -13.67 -4.10
C PHE A 333 15.26 -13.60 -2.56
N THR A 334 14.10 -13.45 -1.91
CA THR A 334 14.02 -13.53 -0.45
C THR A 334 14.35 -14.93 0.06
N LEU A 335 13.89 -16.01 -0.58
CA LEU A 335 14.28 -17.37 -0.22
C LEU A 335 15.80 -17.57 -0.30
N MET A 336 16.45 -16.98 -1.32
CA MET A 336 17.90 -17.05 -1.51
C MET A 336 18.67 -16.36 -0.37
N VAL A 337 18.21 -15.18 0.07
CA VAL A 337 18.78 -14.45 1.22
C VAL A 337 18.53 -15.23 2.51
N VAL A 338 17.31 -15.72 2.76
CA VAL A 338 16.96 -16.51 3.96
C VAL A 338 17.75 -17.82 4.02
N ALA A 339 17.91 -18.53 2.90
CA ALA A 339 18.68 -19.78 2.82
C ALA A 339 20.18 -19.60 3.09
N ALA A 340 20.75 -18.42 2.77
CA ALA A 340 22.11 -18.05 3.15
C ALA A 340 22.18 -17.67 4.65
N CYS A 341 21.30 -16.77 5.10
CA CYS A 341 21.26 -16.28 6.47
C CYS A 341 20.91 -17.35 7.53
N ALA A 342 20.30 -18.47 7.13
CA ALA A 342 20.06 -19.64 7.97
C ALA A 342 21.34 -20.49 8.24
N GLN A 343 22.49 -20.19 7.63
CA GLN A 343 23.74 -20.93 7.80
C GLN A 343 24.70 -20.18 8.75
N ALA A 344 25.14 -20.84 9.82
CA ALA A 344 25.95 -20.23 10.89
C ALA A 344 27.30 -19.61 10.43
N HIS A 345 27.85 -20.07 9.30
CA HIS A 345 29.13 -19.60 8.75
C HIS A 345 29.00 -18.60 7.58
N SER A 346 27.78 -18.25 7.17
CA SER A 346 27.54 -17.33 6.05
C SER A 346 28.08 -15.91 6.33
N ARG A 347 28.75 -15.32 5.35
CA ARG A 347 29.15 -13.90 5.34
C ARG A 347 27.91 -12.99 5.34
N LEU A 348 26.87 -13.37 4.60
CA LEU A 348 25.60 -12.64 4.56
C LEU A 348 24.87 -12.70 5.92
N ALA A 349 24.91 -13.85 6.61
CA ALA A 349 24.43 -13.98 7.98
C ALA A 349 25.17 -13.02 8.94
N LYS A 350 26.50 -12.90 8.81
CA LYS A 350 27.30 -11.95 9.62
C LYS A 350 26.90 -10.50 9.37
N LEU A 351 26.71 -10.11 8.10
CA LEU A 351 26.28 -8.76 7.73
C LEU A 351 24.92 -8.42 8.37
N PHE A 352 23.90 -9.26 8.17
CA PHE A 352 22.57 -9.03 8.73
C PHE A 352 22.50 -9.22 10.26
N SER A 353 23.51 -9.85 10.89
CA SER A 353 23.63 -9.92 12.35
C SER A 353 24.27 -8.68 12.98
N ALA A 354 24.58 -7.63 12.20
CA ALA A 354 25.10 -6.38 12.74
C ALA A 354 24.11 -5.74 13.73
N LYS A 355 24.61 -5.29 14.89
CA LYS A 355 23.78 -4.82 16.02
C LYS A 355 22.69 -3.79 15.63
N PRO A 356 22.93 -2.77 14.76
CA PRO A 356 21.88 -1.83 14.36
C PRO A 356 20.76 -2.49 13.54
N LEU A 357 21.10 -3.39 12.62
CA LEU A 357 20.13 -4.13 11.81
C LEU A 357 19.30 -5.10 12.65
N VAL A 358 19.89 -5.72 13.67
CA VAL A 358 19.15 -6.56 14.62
C VAL A 358 18.25 -5.71 15.54
N TRP A 359 18.73 -4.55 16.00
CA TRP A 359 17.96 -3.63 16.86
C TRP A 359 16.70 -3.09 16.16
N LEU A 360 16.84 -2.64 14.90
CA LEU A 360 15.71 -2.24 14.06
C LEU A 360 14.80 -3.44 13.74
N GLY A 361 15.39 -4.61 13.49
CA GLY A 361 14.68 -5.82 13.09
C GLY A 361 13.75 -6.36 14.18
N GLN A 362 14.16 -6.27 15.43
CA GLN A 362 13.32 -6.59 16.59
C GLN A 362 12.13 -5.63 16.74
N ARG A 363 12.27 -4.38 16.29
CA ARG A 363 11.26 -3.32 16.32
C ARG A 363 10.39 -3.24 15.07
N SER A 364 10.72 -4.00 14.02
CA SER A 364 10.13 -3.90 12.69
C SER A 364 8.60 -3.98 12.69
N TYR A 365 8.00 -4.70 13.63
CA TYR A 365 6.54 -4.78 13.80
C TYR A 365 5.94 -3.47 14.31
N SER A 366 6.53 -2.87 15.35
CA SER A 366 6.09 -1.56 15.85
C SER A 366 6.33 -0.47 14.80
N ILE A 367 7.46 -0.52 14.08
CA ILE A 367 7.75 0.40 12.94
C ILE A 367 6.72 0.21 11.82
N TYR A 368 6.37 -1.03 11.47
CA TYR A 368 5.35 -1.30 10.45
C TYR A 368 3.96 -0.78 10.84
N LEU A 369 3.59 -0.78 12.12
CA LEU A 369 2.31 -0.22 12.58
C LEU A 369 2.30 1.32 12.64
N TRP A 370 3.41 1.95 13.04
CA TRP A 370 3.44 3.39 13.26
C TRP A 370 3.85 4.22 12.05
N HIS A 371 4.58 3.66 11.07
CA HIS A 371 5.06 4.46 9.94
C HIS A 371 3.90 5.07 9.14
N TYR A 372 2.91 4.28 8.74
CA TYR A 372 1.85 4.72 7.84
C TYR A 372 0.96 5.82 8.43
N PRO A 373 0.34 5.66 9.62
CA PRO A 373 -0.50 6.73 10.21
C PRO A 373 0.30 8.01 10.51
N LEU A 374 1.56 7.89 10.95
CA LEU A 374 2.39 9.07 11.24
C LEU A 374 2.86 9.77 9.95
N LEU A 375 3.24 9.01 8.91
CA LEU A 375 3.67 9.59 7.64
C LEU A 375 2.53 10.31 6.91
N LEU A 376 1.29 9.81 6.99
CA LEU A 376 0.12 10.52 6.47
C LEU A 376 -0.15 11.82 7.25
N LEU A 377 -0.12 11.78 8.59
CA LEU A 377 -0.27 12.99 9.42
C LEU A 377 0.84 14.03 9.20
N MET A 378 2.04 13.60 8.80
CA MET A 378 3.19 14.48 8.50
C MET A 378 3.31 14.86 7.01
N ASN A 379 2.51 14.27 6.12
CA ASN A 379 2.49 14.52 4.67
C ASN A 379 1.04 14.35 4.14
N PRO A 380 0.09 15.23 4.52
CA PRO A 380 -1.28 15.16 4.02
C PRO A 380 -1.32 15.35 2.49
N ALA A 381 -2.27 14.72 1.81
CA ALA A 381 -2.38 14.72 0.35
C ALA A 381 -2.57 16.12 -0.27
N SER A 382 -3.04 17.10 0.52
CA SER A 382 -3.16 18.52 0.17
C SER A 382 -1.84 19.31 0.21
N ASP A 383 -0.76 18.73 0.73
CA ASP A 383 0.59 19.30 0.73
C ASP A 383 1.45 18.71 -0.40
N VAL A 384 1.21 19.24 -1.60
CA VAL A 384 1.98 18.95 -2.82
C VAL A 384 3.37 19.61 -2.86
N SER A 385 3.83 20.25 -1.78
CA SER A 385 5.11 20.98 -1.77
C SER A 385 6.34 20.06 -1.72
N SER A 386 7.42 20.50 -2.37
CA SER A 386 8.70 19.79 -2.42
C SER A 386 9.46 19.90 -1.08
N LYS A 387 9.49 18.80 -0.33
CA LYS A 387 10.09 18.75 1.01
C LYS A 387 11.61 18.55 0.95
N PRO A 388 12.42 19.36 1.65
CA PRO A 388 13.87 19.19 1.69
C PRO A 388 14.27 17.93 2.47
N TRP A 389 15.39 17.31 2.09
CA TRP A 389 15.80 15.96 2.54
C TRP A 389 15.85 15.75 4.06
N TRP A 390 16.12 16.81 4.85
CA TRP A 390 16.18 16.74 6.30
C TRP A 390 14.79 16.50 6.93
N VAL A 391 13.69 16.93 6.30
CA VAL A 391 12.31 16.67 6.76
C VAL A 391 12.05 15.17 6.79
N TYR A 392 12.45 14.44 5.74
CA TYR A 392 12.31 12.99 5.70
C TYR A 392 13.09 12.29 6.81
N LEU A 393 14.27 12.79 7.20
CA LEU A 393 15.00 12.26 8.34
C LEU A 393 14.30 12.53 9.67
N CYS A 394 13.73 13.73 9.87
CA CYS A 394 12.91 14.05 11.03
C CYS A 394 11.68 13.14 11.13
N GLN A 395 10.98 12.91 10.01
CA GLN A 395 9.82 12.01 9.95
C GLN A 395 10.20 10.56 10.29
N VAL A 396 11.30 10.04 9.74
CA VAL A 396 11.82 8.71 10.08
C VAL A 396 12.24 8.63 11.56
N ALA A 397 12.84 9.68 12.12
CA ALA A 397 13.20 9.73 13.54
C ALA A 397 11.95 9.72 14.45
N VAL A 398 10.88 10.42 14.09
CA VAL A 398 9.58 10.37 14.79
C VAL A 398 9.00 8.96 14.75
N VAL A 399 8.93 8.34 13.56
CA VAL A 399 8.42 6.97 13.39
C VAL A 399 9.22 5.97 14.24
N VAL A 400 10.55 6.00 14.18
CA VAL A 400 11.42 5.09 14.96
C VAL A 400 11.32 5.36 16.46
N GLY A 401 11.20 6.63 16.87
CA GLY A 401 11.04 7.04 18.26
C GLY A 401 9.74 6.53 18.87
N VAL A 402 8.60 6.81 18.24
CA VAL A 402 7.28 6.30 18.67
C VAL A 402 7.25 4.76 18.67
N SER A 403 7.93 4.14 17.70
CA SER A 403 8.05 2.67 17.62
C SER A 403 8.88 2.07 18.74
N GLU A 404 9.97 2.70 19.20
CA GLU A 404 10.71 2.25 20.39
C GLU A 404 9.87 2.44 21.66
N LEU A 405 9.12 3.53 21.81
CA LEU A 405 8.22 3.72 22.95
C LEU A 405 7.14 2.62 22.99
N CYS A 406 6.50 2.33 21.85
CA CYS A 406 5.53 1.23 21.73
C CYS A 406 6.18 -0.13 22.00
N TYR A 407 7.34 -0.41 21.40
CA TYR A 407 8.06 -1.67 21.58
C TYR A 407 8.47 -1.90 23.05
N ARG A 408 8.98 -0.87 23.72
CA ARG A 408 9.52 -0.94 25.09
C ARG A 408 8.43 -0.96 26.16
N PHE A 409 7.37 -0.16 26.01
CA PHE A 409 6.35 0.01 27.04
C PHE A 409 5.05 -0.78 26.78
N ILE A 410 4.82 -1.29 25.56
CA ILE A 410 3.58 -1.98 25.19
C ILE A 410 3.86 -3.39 24.64
N GLU A 411 4.60 -3.55 23.53
CA GLU A 411 4.86 -4.90 22.96
C GLU A 411 5.64 -5.77 23.95
N THR A 412 6.74 -5.27 24.50
CA THR A 412 7.64 -6.05 25.37
C THR A 412 6.97 -6.46 26.69
N PRO A 413 6.28 -5.58 27.45
CA PRO A 413 5.65 -6.00 28.71
C PRO A 413 4.52 -7.01 28.51
N PHE A 414 3.65 -6.82 27.51
CA PHE A 414 2.52 -7.74 27.27
C PHE A 414 2.98 -9.10 26.73
N ARG A 415 4.01 -9.13 25.85
CA ARG A 415 4.71 -10.35 25.45
C ARG A 415 5.19 -11.15 26.66
N HIS A 416 5.76 -10.47 27.65
CA HIS A 416 6.20 -11.05 28.94
C HIS A 416 5.10 -11.05 30.03
N GLY A 417 3.82 -11.09 29.64
CA GLY A 417 2.70 -11.42 30.54
C GLY A 417 2.15 -10.28 31.39
N ALA A 418 2.43 -9.01 31.08
CA ALA A 418 1.94 -7.87 31.86
C ALA A 418 0.41 -7.88 32.07
N ALA A 419 -0.38 -8.27 31.08
CA ALA A 419 -1.84 -8.38 31.20
C ALA A 419 -2.29 -9.26 32.38
N GLY A 420 -1.60 -10.37 32.66
CA GLY A 420 -1.91 -11.24 33.80
C GLY A 420 -1.55 -10.59 35.15
N ARG A 421 -0.41 -9.89 35.22
CA ARG A 421 0.02 -9.14 36.41
C ARG A 421 -0.93 -7.98 36.72
N ILE A 422 -1.34 -7.23 35.69
CA ILE A 422 -2.31 -6.13 35.81
C ILE A 422 -3.66 -6.66 36.27
N LEU A 423 -4.17 -7.76 35.70
CA LEU A 423 -5.43 -8.36 36.13
C LEU A 423 -5.39 -8.89 37.58
N ALA A 424 -4.25 -9.38 38.05
CA ALA A 424 -4.07 -9.76 39.45
C ALA A 424 -4.09 -8.51 40.37
N GLN A 425 -3.31 -7.47 40.03
CA GLN A 425 -3.23 -6.21 40.78
C GLN A 425 -4.55 -5.41 40.80
N LEU A 426 -5.42 -5.59 39.80
CA LEU A 426 -6.76 -5.00 39.78
C LEU A 426 -7.81 -5.81 40.55
N ARG A 427 -7.56 -7.10 40.80
CA ARG A 427 -8.44 -7.98 41.60
C ARG A 427 -8.14 -7.93 43.09
N ASP A 428 -6.89 -7.70 43.44
CA ASP A 428 -6.45 -7.46 44.81
C ASP A 428 -6.88 -6.06 45.28
N LYS A 429 -7.78 -6.02 46.26
CA LYS A 429 -8.32 -4.76 46.80
C LYS A 429 -7.31 -3.98 47.63
N GLU A 430 -6.24 -4.60 48.13
CA GLU A 430 -5.24 -3.94 48.97
C GLU A 430 -4.15 -3.27 48.12
N THR A 431 -3.69 -3.92 47.04
CA THR A 431 -2.68 -3.31 46.15
C THR A 431 -3.25 -2.48 45.00
N MET A 432 -4.53 -2.61 44.64
CA MET A 432 -5.14 -1.79 43.57
C MET A 432 -5.00 -0.26 43.80
N PRO A 433 -5.26 0.31 45.00
CA PRO A 433 -5.18 1.76 45.21
C PRO A 433 -3.75 2.32 45.09
N THR A 434 -2.75 1.58 45.54
CA THR A 434 -1.33 1.99 45.44
C THR A 434 -0.81 1.82 44.01
N TRP A 435 -1.19 0.75 43.33
CA TRP A 435 -0.93 0.53 41.90
C TRP A 435 -1.56 1.64 41.04
N ALA A 436 -2.83 1.98 41.29
CA ALA A 436 -3.56 3.00 40.55
C ALA A 436 -2.92 4.39 40.71
N ARG A 437 -2.51 4.76 41.93
CA ARG A 437 -1.71 5.98 42.16
C ARG A 437 -0.38 5.95 41.41
N ALA A 438 0.36 4.84 41.48
CA ALA A 438 1.63 4.66 40.78
C ALA A 438 1.51 4.57 39.24
N LYS A 439 0.27 4.52 38.70
CA LYS A 439 -0.05 4.53 37.27
C LYS A 439 -1.02 5.65 36.88
N ALA A 440 -1.28 6.62 37.76
CA ALA A 440 -2.28 7.66 37.54
C ALA A 440 -2.04 8.46 36.25
N LEU A 441 -0.80 8.91 36.01
CA LEU A 441 -0.45 9.66 34.79
C LEU A 441 -0.65 8.85 33.49
N PRO A 442 -0.06 7.64 33.30
CA PRO A 442 -0.28 6.87 32.08
C PRO A 442 -1.73 6.38 31.92
N LEU A 443 -2.48 6.15 33.01
CA LEU A 443 -3.90 5.84 32.95
C LEU A 443 -4.73 7.06 32.52
N ALA A 444 -4.43 8.25 33.04
CA ALA A 444 -5.08 9.50 32.65
C ALA A 444 -4.80 9.84 31.17
N LEU A 445 -3.54 9.72 30.73
CA LEU A 445 -3.17 9.92 29.32
C LEU A 445 -3.91 8.93 28.40
N ALA A 446 -3.91 7.62 28.73
CA ALA A 446 -4.65 6.62 27.96
C ALA A 446 -6.17 6.88 27.95
N GLY A 447 -6.74 7.33 29.08
CA GLY A 447 -8.14 7.72 29.19
C GLY A 447 -8.49 8.94 28.33
N ILE A 448 -7.66 9.99 28.36
CA ILE A 448 -7.82 11.19 27.51
C ILE A 448 -7.71 10.83 26.03
N THR A 449 -6.69 10.06 25.62
CA THR A 449 -6.55 9.59 24.23
C THR A 449 -7.77 8.76 23.80
N GLY A 450 -8.27 7.87 24.68
CA GLY A 450 -9.47 7.08 24.42
C GLY A 450 -10.74 7.91 24.28
N LEU A 451 -10.91 8.95 25.11
CA LEU A 451 -12.05 9.88 25.05
C LEU A 451 -12.01 10.75 23.79
N VAL A 452 -10.83 11.27 23.41
CA VAL A 452 -10.65 12.04 22.17
C VAL A 452 -10.94 11.16 20.95
N ALA A 453 -10.38 9.94 20.90
CA ALA A 453 -10.65 8.98 19.83
C ALA A 453 -12.14 8.62 19.73
N LEU A 454 -12.80 8.35 20.86
CA LEU A 454 -14.22 8.00 20.89
C LEU A 454 -15.11 9.18 20.46
N GLY A 455 -14.83 10.38 20.98
CA GLY A 455 -15.54 11.60 20.59
C GLY A 455 -15.41 11.87 19.09
N GLY A 456 -14.20 11.77 18.55
CA GLY A 456 -13.97 11.86 17.10
C GLY A 456 -14.75 10.80 16.32
N ILE A 457 -14.61 9.52 16.64
CA ILE A 457 -15.30 8.43 15.92
C ILE A 457 -16.83 8.60 15.92
N VAL A 458 -17.41 9.13 17.00
CA VAL A 458 -18.86 9.38 17.14
C VAL A 458 -19.31 10.62 16.38
N PHE A 459 -18.58 11.74 16.48
CA PHE A 459 -19.00 13.05 15.97
C PHE A 459 -18.32 13.50 14.67
N VAL A 460 -17.43 12.69 14.07
CA VAL A 460 -16.80 13.02 12.80
C VAL A 460 -17.85 13.17 11.68
N PRO A 461 -17.85 14.29 10.93
CA PRO A 461 -18.79 14.49 9.83
C PRO A 461 -18.51 13.54 8.66
N ALA A 462 -19.55 13.28 7.86
CA ALA A 462 -19.35 12.78 6.51
C ALA A 462 -18.67 13.87 5.67
N THR A 463 -17.76 13.47 4.77
CA THR A 463 -17.18 14.36 3.78
C THR A 463 -18.03 14.36 2.52
N SER A 464 -18.02 15.45 1.76
CA SER A 464 -18.64 15.57 0.42
C SER A 464 -18.09 14.54 -0.59
N ALA A 465 -16.86 14.06 -0.38
CA ALA A 465 -16.30 12.91 -1.11
C ALA A 465 -17.02 11.57 -0.84
N LEU A 466 -17.84 11.50 0.21
CA LEU A 466 -18.57 10.31 0.68
C LEU A 466 -20.07 10.61 0.99
N SER A 467 -20.62 11.74 0.52
CA SER A 467 -22.04 12.06 0.67
C SER A 467 -22.91 11.27 -0.32
N GLU A 468 -24.21 11.25 -0.07
CA GLU A 468 -25.18 10.58 -0.96
C GLU A 468 -25.18 11.20 -2.37
N ASP A 469 -24.92 12.50 -2.49
CA ASP A 469 -24.79 13.21 -3.78
C ASP A 469 -23.56 12.73 -4.57
N GLY A 470 -22.42 12.58 -3.88
CA GLY A 470 -21.21 12.00 -4.44
C GLY A 470 -21.39 10.54 -4.89
N ALA A 471 -22.22 9.78 -4.17
CA ALA A 471 -22.60 8.42 -4.55
C ALA A 471 -23.62 8.37 -5.70
N ALA A 472 -24.51 9.38 -5.81
CA ALA A 472 -25.48 9.49 -6.90
C ALA A 472 -24.79 9.78 -8.25
N LEU A 473 -23.82 10.70 -8.28
CA LEU A 473 -22.96 10.95 -9.45
C LEU A 473 -22.20 9.68 -9.90
N LEU A 474 -21.81 8.82 -8.95
CA LEU A 474 -21.19 7.51 -9.22
C LEU A 474 -22.17 6.43 -9.70
N GLN A 475 -23.48 6.59 -9.48
CA GLN A 475 -24.49 5.68 -10.03
C GLN A 475 -24.91 6.13 -11.44
N GLY A 476 -25.20 7.42 -11.65
CA GLY A 476 -25.56 7.95 -12.97
C GLY A 476 -24.49 7.72 -14.05
N SER A 477 -23.21 7.82 -13.69
CA SER A 477 -22.09 7.54 -14.61
C SER A 477 -21.98 6.06 -15.03
N ASN A 478 -22.52 5.11 -14.26
CA ASN A 478 -22.57 3.70 -14.67
C ASN A 478 -23.68 3.39 -15.69
N ASP A 479 -24.75 4.20 -15.73
CA ASP A 479 -25.80 4.08 -16.75
C ASP A 479 -25.49 4.93 -18.00
N ALA A 480 -24.85 6.09 -17.85
CA ALA A 480 -24.33 6.88 -18.97
C ALA A 480 -23.27 6.13 -19.82
N GLY A 481 -22.59 5.14 -19.24
CA GLY A 481 -21.66 4.26 -19.94
C GLY A 481 -22.30 3.18 -20.83
N LYS A 482 -23.64 3.12 -20.95
CA LYS A 482 -24.33 2.29 -21.93
C LYS A 482 -24.64 3.12 -23.18
N PRO A 483 -24.20 2.74 -24.38
CA PRO A 483 -24.64 3.41 -25.59
C PRO A 483 -26.14 3.21 -25.77
N SER A 484 -26.88 4.31 -25.99
CA SER A 484 -28.28 4.26 -26.39
C SER A 484 -28.42 3.49 -27.70
N THR A 485 -29.11 2.35 -27.68
CA THR A 485 -29.16 1.39 -28.79
C THR A 485 -29.97 1.82 -30.01
N ASP A 486 -30.43 3.08 -30.04
CA ASP A 486 -31.37 3.62 -31.03
C ASP A 486 -30.70 4.54 -32.08
N ALA A 487 -29.37 4.70 -32.04
CA ALA A 487 -28.62 5.40 -33.08
C ALA A 487 -28.52 4.53 -34.36
N PRO A 488 -28.97 5.00 -35.55
CA PRO A 488 -28.86 4.23 -36.78
C PRO A 488 -27.39 4.12 -37.23
N ALA A 489 -26.87 2.90 -37.32
CA ALA A 489 -25.54 2.65 -37.85
C ALA A 489 -25.47 3.07 -39.33
N GLN A 490 -24.67 4.08 -39.65
CA GLN A 490 -24.31 4.41 -41.03
C GLN A 490 -23.08 3.61 -41.43
N ASP A 491 -23.26 2.62 -42.31
CA ASP A 491 -22.17 1.87 -42.95
C ASP A 491 -21.38 2.78 -43.92
N GLY A 492 -20.51 3.62 -43.37
CA GLY A 492 -19.71 4.61 -44.08
C GLY A 492 -18.21 4.37 -43.92
N ALA A 493 -17.63 3.44 -44.70
CA ALA A 493 -16.21 3.13 -44.65
C ALA A 493 -15.34 4.20 -45.37
N SER A 494 -15.25 5.40 -44.78
CA SER A 494 -14.26 6.43 -45.10
C SER A 494 -13.05 6.36 -44.15
N GLU A 495 -11.90 6.91 -44.55
CA GLU A 495 -10.71 6.98 -43.69
C GLU A 495 -11.00 7.72 -42.37
N PRO A 496 -10.35 7.36 -41.23
CA PRO A 496 -10.59 7.98 -39.93
C PRO A 496 -10.51 9.51 -40.00
N GLY A 497 -11.66 10.15 -39.83
CA GLY A 497 -11.88 11.51 -40.28
C GLY A 497 -11.07 12.56 -39.52
N ASN A 498 -10.02 13.07 -40.16
CA ASN A 498 -9.42 14.37 -39.80
C ASN A 498 -10.34 15.53 -40.24
N ALA A 499 -11.62 15.43 -39.91
CA ALA A 499 -12.69 16.39 -40.12
C ALA A 499 -13.70 16.19 -38.97
N VAL A 500 -14.25 17.27 -38.46
CA VAL A 500 -15.30 17.22 -37.44
C VAL A 500 -16.64 17.04 -38.17
N PRO A 501 -17.42 15.97 -37.91
CA PRO A 501 -18.70 15.76 -38.57
C PRO A 501 -19.74 16.83 -38.20
N GLU A 502 -20.68 17.07 -39.11
CA GLU A 502 -21.88 17.87 -38.84
C GLU A 502 -22.78 17.08 -37.86
N GLY A 503 -23.08 17.68 -36.69
CA GLY A 503 -23.75 16.99 -35.57
C GLY A 503 -22.81 16.37 -34.52
N ALA A 504 -21.48 16.55 -34.63
CA ALA A 504 -20.57 16.31 -33.51
C ALA A 504 -20.76 17.38 -32.41
N TYR A 505 -20.36 17.07 -31.17
CA TYR A 505 -20.36 18.06 -30.08
C TYR A 505 -19.36 19.21 -30.34
N ASP A 506 -19.57 20.37 -29.72
CA ASP A 506 -18.61 21.48 -29.79
C ASP A 506 -17.30 21.09 -29.10
N ILE A 507 -17.45 20.54 -27.90
CA ILE A 507 -16.41 20.21 -26.94
C ILE A 507 -16.69 18.86 -26.31
N THR A 508 -15.73 17.94 -26.43
CA THR A 508 -15.75 16.63 -25.77
C THR A 508 -14.65 16.56 -24.72
N MET A 509 -15.00 16.22 -23.48
CA MET A 509 -14.07 16.07 -22.38
C MET A 509 -13.97 14.62 -21.91
N VAL A 510 -12.76 14.07 -21.86
CA VAL A 510 -12.47 12.75 -21.27
C VAL A 510 -11.62 12.94 -20.02
N GLY A 511 -12.16 12.57 -18.86
CA GLY A 511 -11.59 12.87 -17.55
C GLY A 511 -11.49 11.69 -16.59
N ASP A 512 -10.70 11.87 -15.52
CA ASP A 512 -10.59 10.94 -14.39
C ASP A 512 -11.44 11.39 -13.17
N SER A 513 -11.09 10.99 -11.94
CA SER A 513 -11.91 11.29 -10.75
C SER A 513 -12.03 12.78 -10.43
N VAL A 514 -11.07 13.60 -10.85
CA VAL A 514 -11.11 15.06 -10.66
C VAL A 514 -12.27 15.65 -11.47
N SER A 515 -12.39 15.25 -12.73
CA SER A 515 -13.42 15.72 -13.66
C SER A 515 -14.82 15.22 -13.32
N LEU A 516 -14.94 14.09 -12.63
CA LEU A 516 -16.24 13.55 -12.18
C LEU A 516 -16.97 14.54 -11.24
N ARG A 517 -16.23 15.36 -10.49
CA ARG A 517 -16.79 16.45 -9.66
C ARG A 517 -17.23 17.68 -10.45
N ALA A 518 -16.80 17.79 -11.71
CA ALA A 518 -17.11 18.91 -12.60
C ALA A 518 -18.25 18.63 -13.59
N VAL A 519 -18.81 17.41 -13.65
CA VAL A 519 -19.79 17.00 -14.67
C VAL A 519 -21.01 17.92 -14.76
N GLU A 520 -21.62 18.27 -13.62
CA GLU A 520 -22.78 19.15 -13.58
C GLU A 520 -22.44 20.56 -14.10
N THR A 521 -21.36 21.15 -13.58
CA THR A 521 -20.86 22.47 -13.98
C THR A 521 -20.47 22.51 -15.45
N PHE A 522 -19.81 21.47 -15.96
CA PHE A 522 -19.41 21.36 -17.36
C PHE A 522 -20.63 21.30 -18.28
N THR A 523 -21.66 20.52 -17.92
CA THR A 523 -22.90 20.42 -18.70
C THR A 523 -23.71 21.72 -18.66
N GLN A 524 -23.62 22.49 -17.55
CA GLN A 524 -24.24 23.81 -17.45
C GLN A 524 -23.49 24.89 -18.26
N MET A 525 -22.15 24.82 -18.34
CA MET A 525 -21.32 25.79 -19.06
C MET A 525 -21.21 25.49 -20.57
N PHE A 526 -21.31 24.22 -20.97
CA PHE A 526 -21.25 23.79 -22.37
C PHE A 526 -22.48 22.95 -22.74
N PRO A 527 -23.65 23.57 -23.05
CA PRO A 527 -24.88 22.85 -23.38
C PRO A 527 -24.76 21.91 -24.60
N HIS A 528 -23.93 22.29 -25.58
CA HIS A 528 -23.61 21.47 -26.78
C HIS A 528 -22.32 20.65 -26.62
N GLY A 529 -21.86 20.48 -25.38
CA GLY A 529 -20.68 19.70 -25.01
C GLY A 529 -21.04 18.31 -24.47
N HIS A 530 -20.01 17.47 -24.31
CA HIS A 530 -20.14 16.15 -23.70
C HIS A 530 -18.94 15.84 -22.80
N ILE A 531 -19.19 15.29 -21.61
CA ILE A 531 -18.15 14.88 -20.66
C ILE A 531 -18.32 13.41 -20.25
N ASP A 532 -17.27 12.63 -20.46
CA ASP A 532 -17.11 11.30 -19.86
C ASP A 532 -16.01 11.37 -18.79
N ALA A 533 -16.38 11.16 -17.52
CA ALA A 533 -15.47 11.08 -16.39
C ALA A 533 -15.69 9.81 -15.57
N ALA A 534 -14.61 9.14 -15.14
CA ALA A 534 -14.71 7.90 -14.35
C ALA A 534 -13.60 7.76 -13.29
N MET A 535 -13.99 7.34 -12.08
CA MET A 535 -13.16 7.42 -10.86
C MET A 535 -11.73 6.89 -11.02
N ASN A 536 -11.54 5.67 -11.53
CA ASN A 536 -10.23 5.02 -11.60
C ASN A 536 -9.61 5.03 -13.01
N ARG A 537 -10.10 5.91 -13.91
CA ARG A 537 -9.67 5.92 -15.32
C ARG A 537 -8.17 6.16 -15.44
N GLN A 538 -7.51 5.26 -16.17
CA GLN A 538 -6.12 5.39 -16.63
C GLN A 538 -6.08 6.17 -17.94
N PHE A 539 -4.95 6.83 -18.23
CA PHE A 539 -4.78 7.62 -19.46
C PHE A 539 -5.07 6.78 -20.73
N THR A 540 -4.53 5.57 -20.81
CA THR A 540 -4.74 4.63 -21.94
C THR A 540 -6.21 4.23 -22.12
N ALA A 541 -6.95 3.99 -21.04
CA ALA A 541 -8.39 3.74 -21.10
C ALA A 541 -9.17 4.98 -21.56
N GLY A 542 -8.67 6.19 -21.30
CA GLY A 542 -9.20 7.43 -21.88
C GLY A 542 -8.98 7.55 -23.39
N ILE A 543 -7.87 7.03 -23.93
CA ILE A 543 -7.66 6.94 -25.39
C ILE A 543 -8.72 6.01 -26.02
N ASP A 544 -9.06 4.91 -25.38
CA ASP A 544 -10.07 3.97 -25.90
C ASP A 544 -11.50 4.56 -25.86
N VAL A 545 -11.84 5.32 -24.82
CA VAL A 545 -13.09 6.11 -24.74
C VAL A 545 -13.13 7.16 -25.87
N TYR A 546 -12.07 7.93 -26.03
CA TYR A 546 -12.00 8.96 -27.08
C TYR A 546 -12.05 8.34 -28.48
N ARG A 547 -11.46 7.15 -28.68
CA ARG A 547 -11.58 6.41 -29.95
C ARG A 547 -13.03 6.07 -30.25
N SER A 548 -13.78 5.60 -29.26
CA SER A 548 -15.21 5.35 -29.40
C SER A 548 -16.00 6.61 -29.80
N LEU A 549 -15.63 7.79 -29.28
CA LEU A 549 -16.23 9.07 -29.70
C LEU A 549 -15.84 9.46 -31.13
N VAL A 550 -14.60 9.23 -31.56
CA VAL A 550 -14.14 9.50 -32.94
C VAL A 550 -14.79 8.55 -33.93
N ASP A 551 -14.84 7.25 -33.62
CA ASP A 551 -15.42 6.20 -34.47
C ASP A 551 -16.94 6.37 -34.64
N GLN A 552 -17.63 6.93 -33.64
CA GLN A 552 -19.05 7.32 -33.72
C GLN A 552 -19.30 8.69 -34.37
N GLY A 553 -18.25 9.43 -34.73
CA GLY A 553 -18.35 10.79 -35.28
C GLY A 553 -18.73 11.88 -34.26
N LEU A 554 -18.87 11.53 -32.98
CA LEU A 554 -19.26 12.44 -31.89
C LEU A 554 -18.11 13.29 -31.34
N ALA A 555 -16.85 12.87 -31.54
CA ALA A 555 -15.67 13.57 -31.05
C ALA A 555 -15.58 14.99 -31.60
N GLY A 556 -15.71 15.97 -30.70
CA GLY A 556 -15.99 17.35 -31.04
C GLY A 556 -14.82 18.11 -31.64
N ARG A 557 -15.03 19.40 -31.92
CA ARG A 557 -13.97 20.28 -32.43
C ARG A 557 -12.87 20.51 -31.39
N ILE A 558 -13.26 20.56 -30.12
CA ILE A 558 -12.36 20.70 -28.99
C ILE A 558 -12.37 19.40 -28.18
N ALA A 559 -11.19 18.84 -27.92
CA ALA A 559 -11.02 17.59 -27.18
C ALA A 559 -10.22 17.85 -25.91
N VAL A 560 -10.90 17.89 -24.76
CA VAL A 560 -10.29 18.16 -23.44
C VAL A 560 -9.92 16.84 -22.77
N PHE A 561 -8.69 16.73 -22.28
CA PHE A 561 -8.18 15.55 -21.59
C PHE A 561 -7.68 15.91 -20.20
N ALA A 562 -8.44 15.48 -19.20
CA ALA A 562 -8.11 15.66 -17.79
C ALA A 562 -7.77 14.29 -17.18
N LEU A 563 -6.63 13.75 -17.62
CA LEU A 563 -6.21 12.38 -17.35
C LEU A 563 -4.79 12.37 -16.77
N GLY A 564 -4.56 11.49 -15.81
CA GLY A 564 -3.22 11.20 -15.27
C GLY A 564 -3.10 11.32 -13.75
N THR A 565 -4.15 11.73 -13.05
CA THR A 565 -4.21 11.71 -11.59
C THR A 565 -4.00 10.28 -11.07
N ASN A 566 -4.61 9.31 -11.76
CA ASN A 566 -4.65 7.89 -11.39
C ASN A 566 -3.50 7.00 -11.91
N GLY A 567 -2.50 7.55 -12.61
CA GLY A 567 -1.37 6.72 -13.03
C GLY A 567 -0.39 7.36 -14.01
N PRO A 568 0.80 6.76 -14.16
CA PRO A 568 1.79 7.18 -15.14
C PRO A 568 1.35 6.89 -16.58
N PHE A 569 1.67 7.79 -17.49
CA PHE A 569 1.62 7.55 -18.94
C PHE A 569 2.93 8.02 -19.60
N SER A 570 3.09 7.72 -20.89
CA SER A 570 4.28 8.04 -21.67
C SER A 570 3.98 9.03 -22.80
N ALA A 571 5.04 9.64 -23.35
CA ALA A 571 4.91 10.44 -24.56
C ALA A 571 4.32 9.65 -25.75
N GLN A 572 4.55 8.32 -25.81
CA GLN A 572 3.97 7.47 -26.85
C GLN A 572 2.44 7.33 -26.70
N ASP A 573 1.89 7.39 -25.49
CA ASP A 573 0.44 7.39 -25.25
C ASP A 573 -0.18 8.71 -25.73
N VAL A 574 0.47 9.84 -25.45
CA VAL A 574 0.06 11.16 -25.98
C VAL A 574 0.18 11.21 -27.51
N ASP A 575 1.29 10.73 -28.09
CA ASP A 575 1.46 10.65 -29.54
C ASP A 575 0.42 9.74 -30.22
N THR A 576 -0.15 8.78 -29.49
CA THR A 576 -1.24 7.90 -29.96
C THR A 576 -2.58 8.63 -29.91
N LEU A 577 -2.84 9.40 -28.85
CA LEU A 577 -4.00 10.27 -28.71
C LEU A 577 -4.02 11.39 -29.77
N MET A 578 -2.89 12.05 -30.01
CA MET A 578 -2.79 13.13 -31.02
C MET A 578 -3.07 12.62 -32.44
N LYS A 579 -2.57 11.42 -32.81
CA LYS A 579 -2.89 10.77 -34.09
C LYS A 579 -4.38 10.46 -34.27
N LEU A 580 -5.07 10.20 -33.16
CA LEU A 580 -6.51 9.91 -33.13
C LEU A 580 -7.37 11.19 -33.16
N ALA A 581 -6.87 12.31 -32.61
CA ALA A 581 -7.56 13.59 -32.69
C ALA A 581 -7.48 14.24 -34.09
N GLY A 582 -6.34 14.10 -34.76
CA GLY A 582 -6.03 14.77 -36.03
C GLY A 582 -5.46 16.18 -35.83
N ASP A 583 -5.25 16.90 -36.93
CA ASP A 583 -4.73 18.29 -36.92
C ASP A 583 -5.85 19.35 -36.88
N LYS A 584 -7.08 19.02 -37.30
CA LYS A 584 -8.21 19.97 -37.31
C LYS A 584 -8.96 20.11 -35.99
N ARG A 585 -8.73 19.20 -35.03
CA ARG A 585 -9.25 19.31 -33.66
C ARG A 585 -8.25 20.05 -32.79
N ILE A 586 -8.75 20.77 -31.79
CA ILE A 586 -7.93 21.42 -30.77
C ILE A 586 -7.90 20.52 -29.54
N VAL A 587 -6.71 20.14 -29.09
CA VAL A 587 -6.52 19.20 -27.98
C VAL A 587 -6.07 19.98 -26.74
N ALA A 588 -6.89 19.99 -25.69
CA ALA A 588 -6.59 20.70 -24.46
C ALA A 588 -6.25 19.72 -23.33
N PHE A 589 -5.02 19.73 -22.84
CA PHE A 589 -4.59 18.89 -21.73
C PHE A 589 -4.67 19.66 -20.42
N VAL A 590 -5.43 19.15 -19.44
CA VAL A 590 -5.43 19.69 -18.07
C VAL A 590 -4.36 18.96 -17.26
N ASN A 591 -3.38 19.70 -16.74
CA ASN A 591 -2.27 19.08 -16.01
C ASN A 591 -2.69 18.59 -14.60
N ASN A 592 -1.96 17.60 -14.07
CA ASN A 592 -2.36 16.85 -12.88
C ASN A 592 -1.91 17.54 -11.59
N ARG A 593 -2.81 17.67 -10.61
CA ARG A 593 -2.50 18.12 -9.24
C ARG A 593 -2.79 17.01 -8.23
N ALA A 594 -1.75 16.26 -7.85
CA ALA A 594 -1.82 15.33 -6.73
C ALA A 594 -0.42 15.06 -6.15
N ALA A 595 -0.35 14.74 -4.85
CA ALA A 595 0.85 14.22 -4.21
C ALA A 595 1.08 12.74 -4.64
N ARG A 596 1.49 12.54 -5.90
CA ARG A 596 1.73 11.23 -6.53
C ARG A 596 3.01 11.28 -7.38
N PRO A 597 3.84 10.21 -7.37
CA PRO A 597 5.17 10.22 -7.98
C PRO A 597 5.20 10.35 -9.51
N TRP A 598 4.06 10.07 -10.19
CA TRP A 598 3.93 10.22 -11.64
C TRP A 598 3.42 11.58 -12.09
N CYS A 599 2.80 12.41 -11.23
CA CYS A 599 2.21 13.67 -11.70
C CYS A 599 3.25 14.67 -12.22
N GLU A 600 4.43 14.77 -11.61
CA GLU A 600 5.52 15.62 -12.13
C GLU A 600 6.11 15.09 -13.46
N PRO A 601 6.38 13.78 -13.64
CA PRO A 601 6.61 13.18 -14.96
C PRO A 601 5.50 13.41 -15.99
N ASN A 602 4.23 13.13 -15.67
CA ASN A 602 3.09 13.31 -16.55
C ASN A 602 2.96 14.76 -17.01
N ASN A 603 3.06 15.73 -16.09
CA ASN A 603 2.92 17.15 -16.41
C ASN A 603 4.04 17.65 -17.33
N ARG A 604 5.26 17.09 -17.23
CA ARG A 604 6.30 17.30 -18.25
C ARG A 604 5.87 16.74 -19.60
N VAL A 605 5.41 15.50 -19.67
CA VAL A 605 4.93 14.90 -20.94
C VAL A 605 3.79 15.71 -21.59
N LEU A 606 2.92 16.36 -20.79
CA LEU A 606 1.88 17.27 -21.29
C LEU A 606 2.45 18.62 -21.77
N SER A 607 3.42 19.20 -21.05
CA SER A 607 4.15 20.41 -21.48
C SER A 607 4.94 20.17 -22.77
N ASP A 608 5.71 19.07 -22.80
CA ASP A 608 6.44 18.57 -23.96
C ASP A 608 5.51 18.24 -25.15
N ALA A 609 4.20 18.07 -24.93
CA ALA A 609 3.23 17.91 -26.01
C ALA A 609 2.74 19.27 -26.54
N ALA A 610 2.49 20.25 -25.66
CA ALA A 610 2.15 21.62 -26.05
C ALA A 610 3.29 22.33 -26.81
N GLU A 611 4.56 21.97 -26.53
CA GLU A 611 5.71 22.44 -27.31
C GLU A 611 5.91 21.73 -28.67
N ARG A 612 5.25 20.57 -28.90
CA ARG A 612 5.43 19.73 -30.11
C ARG A 612 4.30 19.79 -31.13
N TYR A 613 3.12 20.29 -30.74
CA TYR A 613 1.90 20.22 -31.54
C TYR A 613 1.17 21.57 -31.55
N ASP A 614 1.12 22.23 -32.72
CA ASP A 614 0.51 23.56 -32.89
C ASP A 614 -0.99 23.61 -32.55
N ASN A 615 -1.67 22.46 -32.49
CA ASN A 615 -3.08 22.32 -32.11
C ASN A 615 -3.31 21.88 -30.66
N VAL A 616 -2.28 21.89 -29.80
CA VAL A 616 -2.37 21.57 -28.37
C VAL A 616 -2.41 22.82 -27.49
N ILE A 617 -3.23 22.78 -26.45
CA ILE A 617 -3.31 23.79 -25.39
C ILE A 617 -3.02 23.09 -24.05
N LEU A 618 -2.16 23.69 -23.22
CA LEU A 618 -1.94 23.24 -21.83
C LEU A 618 -2.76 24.11 -20.88
N ILE A 619 -3.68 23.49 -20.14
CA ILE A 619 -4.48 24.11 -19.09
C ILE A 619 -3.77 23.86 -17.76
N ASP A 620 -3.10 24.89 -17.22
CA ASP A 620 -2.25 24.78 -16.02
C ASP A 620 -3.04 24.87 -14.72
N TRP A 621 -3.84 23.84 -14.46
CA TRP A 621 -4.58 23.66 -13.22
C TRP A 621 -3.66 23.59 -11.99
N LEU A 622 -2.47 22.99 -12.12
CA LEU A 622 -1.49 22.85 -11.04
C LEU A 622 -1.01 24.22 -10.54
N ALA A 623 -0.64 25.13 -11.44
CA ALA A 623 -0.24 26.49 -11.05
C ALA A 623 -1.44 27.33 -10.60
N TYR A 624 -2.56 27.27 -11.33
CA TYR A 624 -3.78 28.03 -10.99
C TYR A 624 -4.29 27.72 -9.58
N SER A 625 -4.31 26.43 -9.20
CA SER A 625 -4.76 25.98 -7.88
C SER A 625 -3.63 25.88 -6.85
N ALA A 626 -2.44 26.42 -7.12
CA ALA A 626 -1.33 26.44 -6.17
C ALA A 626 -1.72 27.26 -4.92
N ASN A 627 -1.55 26.68 -3.74
CA ASN A 627 -1.99 27.20 -2.43
C ASN A 627 -3.52 27.37 -2.24
N ARG A 628 -4.35 27.22 -3.30
CA ARG A 628 -5.82 27.29 -3.24
C ARG A 628 -6.46 26.00 -2.74
N ASN A 629 -6.16 25.60 -1.50
CA ASN A 629 -6.70 24.37 -0.92
C ASN A 629 -8.20 24.45 -0.55
N ASP A 630 -8.81 25.62 -0.66
CA ASP A 630 -10.25 25.91 -0.65
C ASP A 630 -11.04 25.28 -1.82
N LEU A 631 -10.38 25.08 -2.97
CA LEU A 631 -10.99 24.48 -4.16
C LEU A 631 -11.19 22.96 -4.06
N PHE A 632 -10.89 22.34 -2.91
CA PHE A 632 -10.85 20.88 -2.76
C PHE A 632 -11.65 20.40 -1.56
N ASP A 633 -12.15 19.16 -1.61
CA ASP A 633 -12.90 18.47 -0.53
C ASP A 633 -11.99 18.05 0.66
N GLY A 634 -11.08 18.94 1.07
CA GLY A 634 -10.06 18.75 2.11
C GLY A 634 -8.91 17.80 1.73
N ASP A 635 -9.06 17.03 0.64
CA ASP A 635 -8.16 15.93 0.28
C ASP A 635 -7.04 16.31 -0.70
N GLY A 636 -7.07 17.54 -1.23
CA GLY A 636 -6.05 18.10 -2.12
C GLY A 636 -6.14 17.72 -3.60
N ILE A 637 -7.09 16.87 -3.99
CA ILE A 637 -7.19 16.28 -5.34
C ILE A 637 -8.59 16.50 -5.92
N HIS A 638 -9.63 16.22 -5.15
CA HIS A 638 -11.02 16.26 -5.62
C HIS A 638 -11.65 17.62 -5.35
N LEU A 639 -12.31 18.16 -6.37
CA LEU A 639 -12.88 19.49 -6.37
C LEU A 639 -14.01 19.61 -5.35
N SER A 640 -14.01 20.69 -4.57
CA SER A 640 -15.21 21.18 -3.88
C SER A 640 -16.17 21.78 -4.91
N ASN A 641 -17.43 22.10 -4.53
CA ASN A 641 -18.37 22.73 -5.48
C ASN A 641 -17.86 24.07 -6.04
N ALA A 642 -17.10 24.84 -5.25
CA ALA A 642 -16.41 26.05 -5.73
C ALA A 642 -15.19 25.70 -6.62
N GLY A 643 -14.49 24.61 -6.29
CA GLY A 643 -13.46 24.03 -7.16
C GLY A 643 -13.98 23.61 -8.53
N ALA A 644 -15.18 23.04 -8.61
CA ALA A 644 -15.80 22.64 -9.87
C ALA A 644 -16.08 23.86 -10.77
N ALA A 645 -16.64 24.94 -10.22
CA ALA A 645 -16.85 26.21 -10.93
C ALA A 645 -15.53 26.77 -11.50
N GLU A 646 -14.52 26.94 -10.66
CA GLU A 646 -13.23 27.52 -11.05
C GLU A 646 -12.45 26.61 -12.03
N TYR A 647 -12.59 25.29 -11.91
CA TYR A 647 -11.95 24.31 -12.80
C TYR A 647 -12.54 24.33 -14.21
N VAL A 648 -13.88 24.42 -14.34
CA VAL A 648 -14.53 24.51 -15.66
C VAL A 648 -14.35 25.90 -16.26
N GLN A 649 -14.40 26.97 -15.46
CA GLN A 649 -14.09 28.33 -15.94
C GLN A 649 -12.66 28.42 -16.50
N LEU A 650 -11.67 27.80 -15.85
CA LEU A 650 -10.30 27.73 -16.37
C LEU A 650 -10.19 26.97 -17.70
N ILE A 651 -11.09 26.02 -17.96
CA ILE A 651 -11.20 25.36 -19.28
C ILE A 651 -11.79 26.35 -20.29
N ASP A 652 -12.94 26.98 -19.97
CA ASP A 652 -13.61 27.96 -20.83
C ASP A 652 -12.69 29.10 -21.25
N ASP A 653 -11.99 29.73 -20.30
CA ASP A 653 -11.02 30.83 -20.53
C ASP A 653 -9.98 30.51 -21.62
N GLN A 654 -9.63 29.22 -21.82
CA GLN A 654 -8.68 28.77 -22.83
C GLN A 654 -9.34 28.33 -24.16
N VAL A 655 -10.61 27.90 -24.14
CA VAL A 655 -11.30 27.28 -25.29
C VAL A 655 -12.41 28.14 -25.92
N ALA A 656 -12.94 29.15 -25.21
CA ALA A 656 -14.09 29.98 -25.61
C ALA A 656 -13.91 30.80 -26.90
N ARG A 657 -12.68 30.89 -27.43
CA ARG A 657 -12.35 31.51 -28.72
C ARG A 657 -12.43 30.56 -29.92
N TYR A 658 -12.69 29.28 -29.67
CA TYR A 658 -12.68 28.20 -30.67
C TYR A 658 -14.00 27.44 -30.78
N LEU A 659 -14.86 27.55 -29.76
CA LEU A 659 -16.25 27.09 -29.81
C LEU A 659 -16.97 27.73 -31.01
N PRO A 660 -17.89 27.02 -31.69
CA PRO A 660 -18.77 27.62 -32.67
C PRO A 660 -19.78 28.57 -31.99
N VAL A 661 -20.51 29.33 -32.81
CA VAL A 661 -21.60 30.21 -32.34
C VAL A 661 -22.91 29.61 -32.83
N HIS A 662 -23.75 29.15 -31.90
CA HIS A 662 -25.08 28.63 -32.21
C HIS A 662 -26.09 29.78 -32.18
N LEU A 663 -26.86 29.92 -33.26
CA LEU A 663 -27.81 31.04 -33.43
C LEU A 663 -29.09 30.89 -32.59
N GLU A 664 -29.26 29.75 -31.92
CA GLU A 664 -30.43 29.44 -31.08
C GLU A 664 -30.20 29.86 -29.61
N ASP A 665 -28.94 30.05 -29.20
CA ASP A 665 -28.54 30.51 -27.85
C ASP A 665 -28.61 32.05 -27.78
N GLY A 666 -29.84 32.57 -27.70
CA GLY A 666 -30.21 33.95 -28.03
C GLY A 666 -29.65 35.13 -27.20
N ASP A 667 -28.62 34.94 -26.36
CA ASP A 667 -28.06 35.96 -25.46
C ASP A 667 -26.54 36.23 -25.63
N ASP A 668 -25.85 35.67 -26.64
CA ASP A 668 -24.42 35.97 -26.88
C ASP A 668 -24.19 37.44 -27.30
N GLU A 669 -23.43 38.18 -26.49
CA GLU A 669 -23.05 39.57 -26.74
C GLU A 669 -22.22 39.74 -28.03
N ARG A 670 -21.44 38.72 -28.42
CA ARG A 670 -20.71 38.68 -29.70
C ARG A 670 -21.68 38.72 -30.88
N LEU A 671 -22.82 38.05 -30.74
CA LEU A 671 -23.92 38.03 -31.72
C LEU A 671 -24.58 39.40 -31.85
N MET A 672 -24.81 40.11 -30.73
CA MET A 672 -25.28 41.51 -30.78
C MET A 672 -24.29 42.44 -31.50
N VAL A 673 -22.97 42.29 -31.28
CA VAL A 673 -21.95 43.08 -31.98
C VAL A 673 -21.89 42.73 -33.47
N ALA A 674 -21.93 41.44 -33.82
CA ALA A 674 -21.93 40.98 -35.21
C ALA A 674 -23.18 41.49 -35.96
N GLN A 675 -24.37 41.39 -35.36
CA GLN A 675 -25.62 41.84 -35.95
C GLN A 675 -25.64 43.36 -36.16
N ARG A 676 -25.24 44.16 -35.16
CA ARG A 676 -25.09 45.62 -35.30
C ARG A 676 -24.10 45.99 -36.42
N THR A 677 -23.02 45.23 -36.57
CA THR A 677 -22.02 45.45 -37.63
C THR A 677 -22.58 45.12 -39.02
N LEU A 678 -23.30 43.99 -39.14
CA LEU A 678 -23.96 43.58 -40.37
C LEU A 678 -25.06 44.56 -40.81
N ASP A 679 -25.86 45.07 -39.87
CA ASP A 679 -26.92 46.03 -40.16
C ASP A 679 -26.36 47.45 -40.46
N SER A 680 -25.22 47.81 -39.86
CA SER A 680 -24.45 49.01 -40.26
C SER A 680 -23.91 48.89 -41.69
N LEU A 681 -23.39 47.72 -42.08
CA LEU A 681 -22.91 47.45 -43.44
C LEU A 681 -24.06 47.48 -44.46
N LYS A 682 -25.21 46.86 -44.18
CA LYS A 682 -26.41 46.96 -45.03
C LYS A 682 -26.81 48.43 -45.24
N THR A 683 -26.87 49.22 -44.17
CA THR A 683 -27.22 50.64 -44.20
C THR A 683 -26.25 51.45 -45.07
N ALA A 684 -24.95 51.19 -44.96
CA ALA A 684 -23.92 51.82 -45.79
C ALA A 684 -24.04 51.45 -47.29
N CYS A 685 -24.40 50.20 -47.61
CA CYS A 685 -24.61 49.76 -48.99
C CYS A 685 -25.92 50.26 -49.62
N THR A 686 -26.90 50.73 -48.83
CA THR A 686 -28.17 51.26 -49.33
C THR A 686 -28.18 52.78 -49.59
N LEU A 687 -27.05 53.47 -49.45
CA LEU A 687 -26.95 54.92 -49.67
C LEU A 687 -26.80 55.26 -51.16
N ASP A 688 -27.94 55.60 -51.77
CA ASP A 688 -28.10 55.86 -53.20
C ASP A 688 -27.23 57.02 -53.74
N LEU A 689 -26.54 56.79 -54.85
CA LEU A 689 -25.68 57.80 -55.48
C LEU A 689 -26.51 58.77 -56.31
N LYS A 690 -26.71 60.00 -55.82
CA LYS A 690 -27.34 61.06 -56.62
C LYS A 690 -26.52 61.36 -57.89
N PRO A 691 -27.16 61.49 -59.07
CA PRO A 691 -26.46 61.83 -60.30
C PRO A 691 -25.91 63.26 -60.27
N ILE A 692 -24.79 63.47 -60.97
CA ILE A 692 -24.14 64.78 -61.09
C ILE A 692 -24.86 65.61 -62.16
N GLU A 693 -25.39 66.78 -61.79
CA GLU A 693 -25.85 67.78 -62.75
C GLU A 693 -24.66 68.53 -63.37
N MET A 694 -24.60 68.56 -64.70
CA MET A 694 -23.63 69.35 -65.47
C MET A 694 -24.22 70.74 -65.78
N PRO A 695 -23.57 71.86 -65.41
CA PRO A 695 -24.06 73.19 -65.72
C PRO A 695 -23.95 73.49 -67.22
N SER A 696 -24.93 74.22 -67.76
CA SER A 696 -25.00 74.56 -69.18
C SER A 696 -24.67 76.03 -69.48
N LYS A 697 -23.71 76.24 -70.39
CA LYS A 697 -23.16 77.51 -70.90
C LYS A 697 -22.22 78.26 -69.96
#